data_AF-A0A847UW48-F1
#
_entry.id   AF-A0A847UW48-F1
#
_cell.length_a   1.000
_cell.length_b   1.000
_cell.length_c   1.000
_cell.angle_alpha   90.00
_cell.angle_beta   90.00
_cell.angle_gamma   90.00
#
_symmetry.space_group_name_H-M   'P 1'
#
loop_
_entity.id
_entity.type
_entity.pdbx_description
1 polymer ?
#
loop_
_entity_poly.entity_id
_entity_poly.type
_entity_poly.pdbx_seq_one_letter_code
_entity_poly.pdbx_strand_id
1 'polypeptide(L)'
;MTSALESRPGVRPSQVLVLYNADWDERHPLLGGDQDSRAVAEHFVRMHTDPVSGEKPYTLGLTGKRFLTSLLAGDHLEEQSSDNGCGVVYELPGSGKSVSACEMRDSRLVEVVLPKADIPWDMHSLRLELEPDPPSEQDKILLVENGVSLFPGKVGVQHQGEWQIRATGRMFTPGPFTARARCSDAQGKMHEWSARYHDIEYASFSATGPDGVRDDQNYLDCVENPVKAFLEDPANALSDGTLLRDHILYFVVCYGLPHTVAAPLGIATGINDQLRDFGSHIDFGQRLQIMYYNLEQLHSHQVQPLRLDQRAEAGQEAFRHYLFRNPLSRPLLGEGINPFAHPQAYQKGKGVLDTRRFTPAQRALRPDRHLFFAMRIDGDGPLEAMELVDRAAYASRYAGPGMGVLPGVPLAQGQERTGRIEPRSPARRLWDLGYRHLFQHERGWVRLEFLKLAPGTGFLNTNSTFLPGGIATFVQSSQGWNMKDSRFHEYLRQGVTVTAGSARVKPRVTPHIHSQSFWDEEVFYTCLLRGFPMGEVLLANQIHLNWITSFVGDPLYRLPMETQHPPALAGLAWDKNVRVTPGRDPAKGKGWLVIVDLETSASDPRVAQMRLGPVYGDAQTVTEFGFERFSSRPFVFVPREAVHDTDLWRVELMDPFGQVVRLEGQLR
;
A
#
# COMPACT_ATOMS: atom_id res chain seq x y z
N MET A 1 -26.26 -24.83 -16.97
CA MET A 1 -26.49 -23.59 -17.73
C MET A 1 -25.14 -22.95 -18.00
N THR A 2 -24.55 -23.35 -19.12
CA THR A 2 -23.29 -22.85 -19.68
C THR A 2 -23.61 -21.60 -20.49
N SER A 3 -23.64 -20.43 -19.85
CA SER A 3 -23.61 -19.17 -20.60
C SER A 3 -22.19 -18.98 -21.11
N ALA A 4 -22.09 -18.63 -22.39
CA ALA A 4 -20.87 -18.32 -23.11
C ALA A 4 -19.85 -17.57 -22.24
N LEU A 5 -18.77 -18.26 -21.87
CA LEU A 5 -17.48 -17.61 -21.63
C LEU A 5 -17.03 -17.10 -23.00
N GLU A 6 -17.56 -15.96 -23.42
CA GLU A 6 -16.91 -15.12 -24.41
C GLU A 6 -15.44 -15.02 -24.00
N SER A 7 -14.53 -15.27 -24.94
CA SER A 7 -13.09 -15.10 -24.77
C SER A 7 -12.85 -13.66 -24.32
N ARG A 8 -12.79 -13.46 -23.01
CA ARG A 8 -12.62 -12.13 -22.41
C ARG A 8 -11.24 -11.64 -22.85
N PRO A 9 -11.12 -10.58 -23.66
CA PRO A 9 -9.81 -10.08 -24.04
C PRO A 9 -9.06 -9.71 -22.75
N GLY A 10 -7.91 -10.35 -22.55
CA GLY A 10 -7.05 -10.09 -21.40
C GLY A 10 -6.48 -8.68 -21.45
N VAL A 11 -5.89 -8.23 -20.33
CA VAL A 11 -5.09 -7.01 -20.32
C VAL A 11 -3.92 -7.20 -21.28
N ARG A 12 -3.76 -6.25 -22.21
CA ARG A 12 -2.66 -6.24 -23.19
C ARG A 12 -1.40 -5.63 -22.58
N PRO A 13 -0.20 -6.06 -22.96
CA PRO A 13 1.05 -5.44 -22.48
C PRO A 13 1.10 -3.92 -22.66
N SER A 14 0.59 -3.42 -23.79
CA SER A 14 0.56 -1.98 -24.10
C SER A 14 -0.38 -1.17 -23.19
N GLN A 15 -1.20 -1.80 -22.34
CA GLN A 15 -2.06 -1.12 -21.37
C GLN A 15 -1.32 -0.80 -20.06
N VAL A 16 -0.01 -1.00 -20.03
CA VAL A 16 0.85 -0.75 -18.87
C VAL A 16 1.88 0.33 -19.21
N LEU A 17 2.04 1.28 -18.28
CA LEU A 17 3.14 2.23 -18.27
C LEU A 17 4.05 1.95 -17.07
N VAL A 18 5.33 1.71 -17.34
CA VAL A 18 6.38 1.44 -16.36
C VAL A 18 7.14 2.73 -16.07
N LEU A 19 7.14 3.15 -14.82
CA LEU A 19 7.82 4.34 -14.33
C LEU A 19 9.09 3.93 -13.58
N TYR A 20 10.21 4.55 -13.93
CA TYR A 20 11.49 4.33 -13.26
C TYR A 20 12.19 5.65 -12.97
N ASN A 21 13.10 5.64 -11.99
CA ASN A 21 13.92 6.80 -11.66
C ASN A 21 15.08 6.89 -12.66
N ALA A 22 15.02 7.85 -13.59
CA ALA A 22 16.05 8.05 -14.59
C ALA A 22 17.36 8.61 -14.00
N ASP A 23 17.28 9.24 -12.84
CA ASP A 23 18.40 9.85 -12.11
C ASP A 23 19.00 8.91 -11.05
N TRP A 24 18.66 7.61 -11.08
CA TRP A 24 19.22 6.63 -10.15
C TRP A 24 20.69 6.35 -10.45
N ASP A 25 21.55 6.50 -9.44
CA ASP A 25 23.01 6.42 -9.61
C ASP A 25 23.60 5.06 -9.20
N GLU A 26 22.90 4.27 -8.38
CA GLU A 26 23.42 2.99 -7.89
C GLU A 26 23.37 1.89 -8.96
N ARG A 27 24.32 0.96 -8.84
CA ARG A 27 24.48 -0.17 -9.75
C ARG A 27 24.81 -1.43 -8.95
N HIS A 28 23.94 -2.40 -9.04
CA HIS A 28 24.13 -3.70 -8.43
C HIS A 28 25.19 -4.49 -9.22
N PRO A 29 26.22 -5.07 -8.56
CA PRO A 29 27.31 -5.77 -9.24
C PRO A 29 26.87 -6.89 -10.19
N LEU A 30 25.72 -7.52 -9.89
CA LEU A 30 25.18 -8.64 -10.66
C LEU A 30 24.32 -8.21 -11.87
N LEU A 31 24.03 -6.92 -12.06
CA LEU A 31 23.15 -6.41 -13.12
C LEU A 31 23.88 -5.83 -14.34
N GLY A 32 25.20 -6.00 -14.46
CA GLY A 32 25.90 -5.81 -15.74
C GLY A 32 26.13 -4.37 -16.19
N GLY A 33 25.91 -3.38 -15.33
CA GLY A 33 26.40 -2.00 -15.52
C GLY A 33 25.33 -0.94 -15.83
N ASP A 34 24.08 -1.33 -16.09
CA ASP A 34 22.96 -0.40 -16.11
C ASP A 34 22.63 0.10 -14.70
N GLN A 35 21.96 1.25 -14.61
CA GLN A 35 21.40 1.71 -13.34
C GLN A 35 20.22 0.82 -12.92
N ASP A 36 20.12 0.58 -11.62
CA ASP A 36 19.26 -0.48 -11.07
C ASP A 36 17.75 -0.29 -11.34
N SER A 37 17.23 0.93 -11.19
CA SER A 37 15.83 1.27 -11.45
C SER A 37 15.42 0.99 -12.90
N ARG A 38 16.27 1.37 -13.86
CA ARG A 38 16.06 1.11 -15.30
C ARG A 38 16.18 -0.37 -15.61
N ALA A 39 17.14 -1.08 -15.02
CA ALA A 39 17.30 -2.51 -15.22
C ALA A 39 16.01 -3.26 -14.81
N VAL A 40 15.41 -2.89 -13.67
CA VAL A 40 14.12 -3.44 -13.21
C VAL A 40 13.00 -3.15 -14.21
N ALA A 41 12.91 -1.91 -14.72
CA ALA A 41 11.90 -1.54 -15.71
C ALA A 41 12.05 -2.31 -17.04
N GLU A 42 13.27 -2.43 -17.56
CA GLU A 42 13.55 -3.18 -18.78
C GLU A 42 13.29 -4.68 -18.59
N HIS A 43 13.58 -5.22 -17.40
CA HIS A 43 13.22 -6.59 -17.04
C HIS A 43 11.70 -6.81 -17.06
N PHE A 44 10.93 -5.89 -16.48
CA PHE A 44 9.46 -5.93 -16.54
C PHE A 44 8.95 -5.94 -17.98
N VAL A 45 9.45 -5.00 -18.81
CA VAL A 45 9.08 -4.93 -20.23
C VAL A 45 9.42 -6.23 -20.96
N ARG A 46 10.62 -6.78 -20.75
CA ARG A 46 11.06 -8.03 -21.39
C ARG A 46 10.14 -9.20 -21.02
N MET A 47 9.77 -9.32 -19.75
CA MET A 47 8.92 -10.42 -19.26
C MET A 47 7.46 -10.31 -19.69
N HIS A 48 7.00 -9.11 -20.05
CA HIS A 48 5.62 -8.86 -20.49
C HIS A 48 5.47 -8.47 -21.95
N THR A 49 6.55 -8.49 -22.74
CA THR A 49 6.44 -8.33 -24.19
C THR A 49 5.79 -9.58 -24.77
N ASP A 50 4.70 -9.40 -25.52
CA ASP A 50 4.07 -10.48 -26.26
C ASP A 50 5.04 -10.96 -27.36
N PRO A 51 5.51 -12.22 -27.30
CA PRO A 51 6.47 -12.74 -28.27
C PRO A 51 5.90 -12.85 -29.69
N VAL A 52 4.57 -12.89 -29.85
CA VAL A 52 3.91 -13.04 -31.15
C VAL A 52 3.67 -11.70 -31.81
N SER A 53 3.02 -10.76 -31.11
CA SER A 53 2.68 -9.45 -31.67
C SER A 53 3.80 -8.42 -31.53
N GLY A 54 4.76 -8.63 -30.61
CA GLY A 54 5.76 -7.63 -30.23
C GLY A 54 5.18 -6.49 -29.37
N GLU A 55 3.89 -6.57 -29.01
CA GLU A 55 3.24 -5.61 -28.12
C GLU A 55 3.92 -5.65 -26.74
N LYS A 56 4.25 -4.49 -26.20
CA LYS A 56 5.03 -4.37 -24.95
C LYS A 56 4.53 -3.22 -24.09
N PRO A 57 4.84 -3.23 -22.77
CA PRO A 57 4.60 -2.09 -21.91
C PRO A 57 5.37 -0.85 -22.38
N TYR A 58 4.79 0.32 -22.13
CA TYR A 58 5.47 1.60 -22.30
C TYR A 58 6.39 1.86 -21.13
N THR A 59 7.46 2.63 -21.34
CA THR A 59 8.39 3.04 -20.29
C THR A 59 8.54 4.55 -20.27
N LEU A 60 8.60 5.11 -19.06
CA LEU A 60 8.91 6.52 -18.83
C LEU A 60 9.90 6.65 -17.69
N GLY A 61 11.05 7.26 -18.00
CA GLY A 61 12.03 7.65 -17.00
C GLY A 61 11.68 9.00 -16.41
N LEU A 62 11.42 9.04 -15.10
CA LEU A 62 11.15 10.27 -14.38
C LEU A 62 12.48 10.91 -13.94
N THR A 63 12.58 12.22 -14.08
CA THR A 63 13.72 13.01 -13.62
C THR A 63 13.25 14.08 -12.63
N GLY A 64 14.01 14.25 -11.56
CA GLY A 64 13.80 15.25 -10.51
C GLY A 64 15.13 15.86 -10.07
N LYS A 65 16.12 15.91 -10.97
CA LYS A 65 17.47 16.36 -10.63
C LYS A 65 17.51 17.85 -10.33
N ARG A 66 17.82 18.21 -9.08
CA ARG A 66 18.27 19.56 -8.71
C ARG A 66 19.76 19.51 -8.43
N PHE A 67 20.54 20.20 -9.26
CA PHE A 67 22.01 20.17 -9.24
C PHE A 67 22.59 18.75 -9.38
N LEU A 68 23.11 18.17 -8.28
CA LEU A 68 23.81 16.89 -8.24
C LEU A 68 23.02 15.77 -7.55
N THR A 69 21.84 16.05 -7.01
CA THR A 69 21.04 15.08 -6.25
C THR A 69 19.67 14.86 -6.90
N SER A 70 19.26 13.60 -7.03
CA SER A 70 17.90 13.24 -7.44
C SER A 70 16.92 13.45 -6.30
N LEU A 71 15.89 14.28 -6.50
CA LEU A 71 14.77 14.39 -5.54
C LEU A 71 13.95 13.10 -5.45
N LEU A 72 14.02 12.24 -6.48
CA LEU A 72 13.23 11.01 -6.59
C LEU A 72 13.88 9.82 -5.87
N ALA A 73 15.11 9.94 -5.37
CA ALA A 73 15.84 8.81 -4.76
C ALA A 73 15.53 8.57 -3.27
N GLY A 74 14.75 9.45 -2.61
CA GLY A 74 14.42 9.32 -1.19
C GLY A 74 13.15 8.49 -0.92
N ASP A 75 13.00 7.96 0.30
CA ASP A 75 11.78 7.27 0.77
C ASP A 75 10.51 8.14 0.63
N HIS A 76 10.68 9.45 0.73
CA HIS A 76 9.63 10.47 0.56
C HIS A 76 10.09 11.53 -0.43
N LEU A 77 9.21 11.94 -1.33
CA LEU A 77 9.44 13.11 -2.16
C LEU A 77 9.24 14.35 -1.31
N GLU A 78 10.34 14.95 -0.89
CA GLU A 78 10.34 16.14 -0.04
C GLU A 78 9.78 17.36 -0.77
N GLU A 79 9.03 18.19 -0.06
CA GLU A 79 8.33 19.37 -0.58
C GLU A 79 8.85 20.63 0.11
N GLN A 80 8.69 21.78 -0.56
CA GLN A 80 9.18 23.06 -0.02
C GLN A 80 8.20 23.70 0.97
N SER A 81 6.90 23.48 0.77
CA SER A 81 5.85 23.96 1.66
C SER A 81 5.14 22.80 2.35
N SER A 82 4.57 23.10 3.52
CA SER A 82 3.79 22.17 4.33
C SER A 82 2.77 22.90 5.21
N ASP A 83 2.33 24.09 4.79
CA ASP A 83 1.52 24.99 5.62
C ASP A 83 0.01 24.77 5.46
N ASN A 84 -0.37 23.89 4.52
CA ASN A 84 -1.75 23.64 4.12
C ASN A 84 -2.15 22.16 4.21
N GLY A 85 -1.61 21.44 5.19
CA GLY A 85 -1.81 19.99 5.30
C GLY A 85 -3.27 19.51 5.29
N CYS A 86 -4.26 20.35 5.61
CA CYS A 86 -5.71 20.03 5.62
C CYS A 86 -6.53 20.66 4.47
N GLY A 87 -5.90 21.44 3.58
CA GLY A 87 -6.56 22.05 2.41
C GLY A 87 -7.50 23.20 2.73
N VAL A 88 -7.34 23.82 3.90
CA VAL A 88 -8.23 24.88 4.40
C VAL A 88 -7.40 26.01 5.00
N VAL A 89 -7.72 27.22 4.57
CA VAL A 89 -7.20 28.46 5.16
C VAL A 89 -8.31 29.21 5.88
N TYR A 90 -7.91 30.06 6.82
CA TYR A 90 -8.79 30.94 7.56
C TYR A 90 -8.38 32.38 7.33
N GLU A 91 -9.28 33.18 6.78
CA GLU A 91 -9.09 34.62 6.59
C GLU A 91 -9.33 35.34 7.92
N LEU A 92 -8.30 35.96 8.46
CA LEU A 92 -8.41 36.72 9.71
C LEU A 92 -9.25 37.99 9.47
N PRO A 93 -10.42 38.15 10.11
CA PRO A 93 -11.34 39.24 9.85
C PRO A 93 -10.65 40.62 9.93
N GLY A 94 -10.85 41.45 8.91
CA GLY A 94 -10.32 42.82 8.85
C GLY A 94 -8.80 42.94 8.60
N SER A 95 -8.06 41.83 8.50
CA SER A 95 -6.60 41.88 8.30
C SER A 95 -6.15 41.64 6.85
N GLY A 96 -6.98 40.97 6.04
CA GLY A 96 -6.63 40.50 4.70
C GLY A 96 -5.55 39.41 4.68
N LYS A 97 -5.18 38.84 5.84
CA LYS A 97 -4.20 37.76 5.97
C LYS A 97 -4.90 36.43 6.18
N SER A 98 -4.39 35.40 5.51
CA SER A 98 -4.83 34.01 5.70
C SER A 98 -3.86 33.25 6.59
N VAL A 99 -4.38 32.31 7.38
CA VAL A 99 -3.60 31.37 8.20
C VAL A 99 -4.10 29.94 7.98
N SER A 100 -3.31 28.95 8.38
CA SER A 100 -3.72 27.54 8.31
C SER A 100 -4.90 27.28 9.24
N ALA A 101 -5.95 26.63 8.73
CA ALA A 101 -7.16 26.35 9.51
C ALA A 101 -7.19 24.92 10.11
N CYS A 102 -6.10 24.17 10.00
CA CYS A 102 -6.09 22.73 10.27
C CYS A 102 -6.40 22.34 11.71
N GLU A 103 -6.12 23.21 12.67
CA GLU A 103 -6.43 22.99 14.09
C GLU A 103 -7.64 23.81 14.58
N MET A 104 -8.35 24.50 13.69
CA MET A 104 -9.47 25.38 14.05
C MET A 104 -10.79 24.61 14.14
N ARG A 105 -11.54 24.84 15.23
CA ARG A 105 -12.85 24.24 15.49
C ARG A 105 -13.99 25.06 14.88
N ASP A 106 -15.00 24.38 14.35
CA ASP A 106 -16.21 24.99 13.79
C ASP A 106 -17.15 25.50 14.88
N SER A 107 -17.41 26.80 14.91
CA SER A 107 -18.30 27.50 15.87
C SER A 107 -19.75 27.00 15.88
N ARG A 108 -20.17 26.26 14.84
CA ARG A 108 -21.50 25.66 14.76
C ARG A 108 -21.62 24.35 15.53
N LEU A 109 -20.50 23.75 15.96
CA LEU A 109 -20.47 22.41 16.57
C LEU A 109 -19.69 22.39 17.89
N VAL A 110 -20.29 22.98 18.93
CA VAL A 110 -19.78 22.86 20.30
C VAL A 110 -20.29 21.54 20.89
N GLU A 111 -19.36 20.62 21.18
CA GLU A 111 -19.67 19.37 21.87
C GLU A 111 -18.72 19.18 23.05
N VAL A 112 -19.31 19.01 24.24
CA VAL A 112 -18.60 18.76 25.49
C VAL A 112 -18.96 17.38 26.01
N VAL A 113 -17.96 16.56 26.31
CA VAL A 113 -18.09 15.25 26.97
C VAL A 113 -17.12 15.21 28.14
N LEU A 114 -17.61 14.96 29.35
CA LEU A 114 -16.72 14.93 30.52
C LEU A 114 -15.69 13.80 30.40
N PRO A 115 -14.40 14.05 30.69
CA PRO A 115 -13.38 13.01 30.66
C PRO A 115 -13.71 11.86 31.62
N LYS A 116 -13.26 10.65 31.30
CA LYS A 116 -13.33 9.52 32.25
C LYS A 116 -12.48 9.86 33.48
N ALA A 117 -13.08 9.70 34.66
CA ALA A 117 -12.44 9.98 35.94
C ALA A 117 -12.73 8.84 36.92
N ASP A 118 -11.77 8.56 37.81
CA ASP A 118 -11.92 7.56 38.88
C ASP A 118 -12.95 8.02 39.93
N ILE A 119 -13.05 9.33 40.12
CA ILE A 119 -14.03 9.97 40.99
C ILE A 119 -15.19 10.43 40.11
N PRO A 120 -16.45 10.07 40.45
CA PRO A 120 -17.61 10.56 39.71
C PRO A 120 -17.69 12.09 39.70
N TRP A 121 -18.20 12.64 38.60
CA TRP A 121 -18.45 14.08 38.48
C TRP A 121 -19.69 14.49 39.26
N ASP A 122 -19.63 15.64 39.95
CA ASP A 122 -20.80 16.29 40.54
C ASP A 122 -21.54 17.08 39.46
N MET A 123 -22.57 16.46 38.90
CA MET A 123 -23.35 17.04 37.81
C MET A 123 -24.05 18.35 38.19
N HIS A 124 -24.28 18.61 39.48
CA HIS A 124 -24.88 19.86 39.96
C HIS A 124 -23.90 21.03 39.97
N SER A 125 -22.60 20.79 39.77
CA SER A 125 -21.59 21.83 39.66
C SER A 125 -21.27 22.21 38.20
N LEU A 126 -21.86 21.49 37.25
CA LEU A 126 -21.49 21.52 35.84
C LEU A 126 -21.99 22.77 35.14
N ARG A 127 -21.06 23.45 34.47
CA ARG A 127 -21.29 24.72 33.80
C ARG A 127 -20.62 24.76 32.43
N LEU A 128 -21.29 25.36 31.45
CA LEU A 128 -20.73 25.69 30.14
C LEU A 128 -21.07 27.15 29.81
N GLU A 129 -20.05 27.93 29.46
CA GLU A 129 -20.20 29.32 29.01
C GLU A 129 -19.40 29.59 27.73
N LEU A 130 -19.86 30.56 26.95
CA LEU A 130 -19.18 31.08 25.77
C LEU A 130 -18.69 32.50 26.07
N GLU A 131 -17.44 32.78 25.72
CA GLU A 131 -16.79 34.08 25.84
C GLU A 131 -16.40 34.58 24.43
N PRO A 132 -16.97 35.68 23.93
CA PRO A 132 -16.61 36.26 22.63
C PRO A 132 -15.13 36.61 22.54
N ASP A 133 -14.57 36.64 21.32
CA ASP A 133 -13.21 37.09 21.05
C ASP A 133 -13.24 38.31 20.08
N PRO A 134 -12.85 39.53 20.52
CA PRO A 134 -12.15 39.86 21.78
C PRO A 134 -13.04 39.74 23.03
N PRO A 135 -12.44 39.41 24.19
CA PRO A 135 -13.18 39.16 25.42
C PRO A 135 -13.84 40.44 25.97
N SER A 136 -15.13 40.31 26.31
CA SER A 136 -15.93 41.30 27.01
C SER A 136 -16.67 40.59 28.14
N GLU A 137 -16.47 41.02 29.39
CA GLU A 137 -17.13 40.39 30.54
C GLU A 137 -18.65 40.55 30.51
N GLN A 138 -19.16 41.58 29.83
CA GLN A 138 -20.59 41.83 29.69
C GLN A 138 -21.27 40.91 28.68
N ASP A 139 -20.50 40.24 27.83
CA ASP A 139 -20.99 39.43 26.70
C ASP A 139 -20.79 37.92 26.89
N LYS A 140 -20.44 37.47 28.11
CA LYS A 140 -20.35 36.04 28.43
C LYS A 140 -21.75 35.40 28.44
N ILE A 141 -21.91 34.31 27.69
CA ILE A 141 -23.20 33.63 27.56
C ILE A 141 -23.14 32.29 28.27
N LEU A 142 -23.91 32.17 29.35
CA LEU A 142 -24.04 30.95 30.11
C LEU A 142 -25.05 30.00 29.43
N LEU A 143 -24.59 28.84 28.97
CA LEU A 143 -25.44 27.87 28.26
C LEU A 143 -26.00 26.79 29.18
N VAL A 144 -25.18 26.32 30.12
CA VAL A 144 -25.54 25.27 31.07
C VAL A 144 -25.12 25.70 32.47
N GLU A 145 -26.03 25.52 33.43
CA GLU A 145 -25.78 25.75 34.85
C GLU A 145 -26.41 24.62 35.67
N ASN A 146 -25.67 24.15 36.67
CA ASN A 146 -26.04 23.00 37.51
C ASN A 146 -26.42 21.76 36.70
N GLY A 147 -25.73 21.56 35.57
CA GLY A 147 -26.00 20.47 34.63
C GLY A 147 -27.28 20.62 33.81
N VAL A 148 -28.00 21.74 33.91
CA VAL A 148 -29.26 21.98 33.18
C VAL A 148 -29.06 23.01 32.07
N SER A 149 -29.68 22.76 30.92
CA SER A 149 -29.72 23.72 29.81
C SER A 149 -30.50 24.98 30.18
N LEU A 150 -29.87 26.15 30.04
CA LEU A 150 -30.55 27.45 30.17
C LEU A 150 -31.31 27.83 28.89
N PHE A 151 -31.09 27.10 27.78
CA PHE A 151 -31.76 27.30 26.50
C PHE A 151 -32.33 25.97 25.96
N PRO A 152 -33.43 25.46 26.55
CA PRO A 152 -34.07 24.22 26.10
C PRO A 152 -34.40 24.24 24.60
N GLY A 153 -34.14 23.12 23.91
CA GLY A 153 -34.35 22.99 22.47
C GLY A 153 -33.24 23.60 21.58
N LYS A 154 -32.34 24.44 22.14
CA LYS A 154 -31.16 24.99 21.45
C LYS A 154 -29.85 24.42 21.97
N VAL A 155 -29.82 24.03 23.25
CA VAL A 155 -28.69 23.33 23.88
C VAL A 155 -29.21 21.98 24.38
N GLY A 156 -28.67 20.91 23.80
CA GLY A 156 -28.96 19.54 24.19
C GLY A 156 -28.04 19.09 25.32
N VAL A 157 -28.62 18.57 26.40
CA VAL A 157 -27.87 17.98 27.52
C VAL A 157 -28.37 16.55 27.72
N GLN A 158 -27.45 15.60 27.59
CA GLN A 158 -27.74 14.17 27.77
C GLN A 158 -27.23 13.69 29.12
N HIS A 159 -28.13 13.13 29.92
CA HIS A 159 -27.84 12.62 31.27
C HIS A 159 -27.74 11.08 31.35
N GLN A 160 -28.15 10.37 30.30
CA GLN A 160 -28.09 8.90 30.25
C GLN A 160 -26.87 8.44 29.46
N GLY A 161 -25.97 7.70 30.11
CA GLY A 161 -24.71 7.22 29.52
C GLY A 161 -23.53 8.16 29.77
N GLU A 162 -22.61 8.28 28.80
CA GLU A 162 -21.59 9.34 28.86
C GLU A 162 -22.29 10.70 28.74
N TRP A 163 -22.07 11.57 29.73
CA TRP A 163 -22.69 12.87 29.74
C TRP A 163 -22.18 13.74 28.59
N GLN A 164 -23.09 14.48 27.95
CA GLN A 164 -22.79 15.23 26.74
C GLN A 164 -23.61 16.52 26.65
N ILE A 165 -22.95 17.65 26.31
CA ILE A 165 -23.61 18.86 25.80
C ILE A 165 -23.35 18.98 24.31
N ARG A 166 -24.40 19.35 23.56
CA ARG A 166 -24.27 19.82 22.17
C ARG A 166 -24.97 21.16 22.00
N ALA A 167 -24.31 22.10 21.33
CA ALA A 167 -24.85 23.42 21.01
C ALA A 167 -24.30 23.96 19.69
N THR A 168 -25.11 24.77 19.01
CA THR A 168 -24.68 25.59 17.88
C THR A 168 -24.16 26.93 18.41
N GLY A 169 -22.87 27.02 18.77
CA GLY A 169 -22.31 28.18 19.46
C GLY A 169 -22.53 29.51 18.73
N ARG A 170 -22.40 29.51 17.39
CA ARG A 170 -22.66 30.69 16.54
C ARG A 170 -24.06 31.30 16.70
N MET A 171 -25.06 30.53 17.18
CA MET A 171 -26.40 31.07 17.45
C MET A 171 -26.43 32.03 18.66
N PHE A 172 -25.46 31.91 19.55
CA PHE A 172 -25.37 32.70 20.78
C PHE A 172 -24.34 33.81 20.62
N THR A 173 -23.19 33.49 20.00
CA THR A 173 -22.08 34.42 19.84
C THR A 173 -21.66 34.46 18.37
N PRO A 174 -21.96 35.54 17.61
CA PRO A 174 -21.43 35.73 16.27
C PRO A 174 -19.92 36.00 16.34
N GLY A 175 -19.15 35.48 15.40
CA GLY A 175 -17.69 35.60 15.40
C GLY A 175 -16.97 34.51 16.23
N PRO A 176 -15.64 34.59 16.33
CA PRO A 176 -14.86 33.65 17.12
C PRO A 176 -15.17 33.79 18.63
N PHE A 177 -15.10 32.66 19.34
CA PHE A 177 -15.32 32.62 20.79
C PHE A 177 -14.51 31.51 21.46
N THR A 178 -14.39 31.60 22.79
CA THR A 178 -13.87 30.53 23.64
C THR A 178 -15.01 29.92 24.45
N ALA A 179 -15.22 28.60 24.32
CA ALA A 179 -16.12 27.88 25.19
C ALA A 179 -15.35 27.43 26.44
N ARG A 180 -15.92 27.61 27.63
CA ARG A 180 -15.36 27.17 28.90
C ARG A 180 -16.33 26.24 29.61
N ALA A 181 -15.88 25.05 29.93
CA ALA A 181 -16.62 24.07 30.70
C ALA A 181 -15.98 23.90 32.07
N ARG A 182 -16.76 23.79 33.14
CA ARG A 182 -16.25 23.45 34.47
C ARG A 182 -17.16 22.51 35.21
N CYS A 183 -16.59 21.63 36.02
CA CYS A 183 -17.30 20.66 36.83
C CYS A 183 -16.44 20.27 38.04
N SER A 184 -17.03 20.21 39.21
CA SER A 184 -16.44 19.57 40.38
C SER A 184 -16.54 18.06 40.29
N ASP A 185 -15.55 17.36 40.83
CA ASP A 185 -15.70 15.95 41.18
C ASP A 185 -16.55 15.80 42.47
N ALA A 186 -16.95 14.57 42.80
CA ALA A 186 -17.72 14.27 44.01
C ALA A 186 -16.97 14.58 45.33
N GLN A 187 -15.67 14.94 45.27
CA GLN A 187 -14.87 15.39 46.41
C GLN A 187 -14.81 16.92 46.50
N GLY A 188 -15.43 17.64 45.56
CA GLY A 188 -15.50 19.10 45.52
C GLY A 188 -14.32 19.76 44.82
N LYS A 189 -13.41 19.01 44.19
CA LYS A 189 -12.32 19.60 43.40
C LYS A 189 -12.88 20.07 42.06
N MET A 190 -12.72 21.36 41.77
CA MET A 190 -13.15 21.96 40.50
C MET A 190 -12.16 21.62 39.37
N HIS A 191 -12.70 21.21 38.23
CA HIS A 191 -11.98 21.03 36.97
C HIS A 191 -12.52 22.01 35.93
N GLU A 192 -11.64 22.63 35.15
CA GLU A 192 -11.99 23.59 34.09
C GLU A 192 -11.29 23.20 32.79
N TRP A 193 -12.03 23.34 31.69
CA TRP A 193 -11.57 23.11 30.34
C TRP A 193 -11.98 24.29 29.46
N SER A 194 -11.20 24.58 28.42
CA SER A 194 -11.57 25.58 27.43
C SER A 194 -11.18 25.18 26.02
N ALA A 195 -11.90 25.67 25.02
CA ALA A 195 -11.55 25.49 23.61
C ALA A 195 -12.00 26.69 22.78
N ARG A 196 -11.17 27.08 21.82
CA ARG A 196 -11.45 28.17 20.87
C ARG A 196 -12.20 27.65 19.64
N TYR A 197 -13.15 28.45 19.18
CA TYR A 197 -14.01 28.18 18.02
C TYR A 197 -13.98 29.35 17.05
N HIS A 198 -14.15 29.04 15.76
CA HIS A 198 -14.02 29.98 14.66
C HIS A 198 -15.23 29.87 13.73
N ASP A 199 -15.61 31.00 13.13
CA ASP A 199 -16.72 31.04 12.18
C ASP A 199 -16.33 30.51 10.81
N ILE A 200 -17.08 29.51 10.33
CA ILE A 200 -16.80 28.85 9.04
C ILE A 200 -16.86 29.79 7.83
N GLU A 201 -17.53 30.94 7.93
CA GLU A 201 -17.63 31.89 6.81
C GLU A 201 -16.29 32.53 6.42
N TYR A 202 -15.32 32.50 7.33
CA TYR A 202 -13.94 32.93 7.09
C TYR A 202 -13.02 31.77 6.73
N ALA A 203 -13.51 30.53 6.77
CA ALA A 203 -12.78 29.35 6.35
C ALA A 203 -13.07 29.07 4.87
N SER A 204 -12.02 28.92 4.07
CA SER A 204 -12.13 28.63 2.65
C SER A 204 -11.18 27.51 2.25
N PHE A 205 -11.58 26.76 1.23
CA PHE A 205 -10.69 25.80 0.59
C PHE A 205 -9.49 26.53 -0.01
N SER A 206 -8.29 25.95 0.14
CA SER A 206 -7.08 26.44 -0.53
C SER A 206 -6.24 25.28 -1.03
N ALA A 207 -5.71 25.43 -2.25
CA ALA A 207 -4.76 24.48 -2.84
C ALA A 207 -3.29 24.78 -2.45
N THR A 208 -3.01 26.00 -2.00
CA THR A 208 -1.66 26.56 -1.87
C THR A 208 -1.36 27.12 -0.47
N GLY A 209 -2.27 26.95 0.48
CA GLY A 209 -2.08 27.47 1.82
C GLY A 209 -1.92 28.99 1.95
N PRO A 210 -1.49 29.43 3.15
CA PRO A 210 -1.12 30.81 3.44
C PRO A 210 0.06 31.38 2.65
N ASP A 211 1.09 30.57 2.35
CA ASP A 211 2.30 31.04 1.65
C ASP A 211 2.14 31.17 0.12
N GLY A 212 1.03 30.66 -0.42
CA GLY A 212 0.73 30.71 -1.85
C GLY A 212 1.47 29.66 -2.69
N VAL A 213 2.11 28.67 -2.05
CA VAL A 213 2.84 27.57 -2.67
C VAL A 213 2.11 26.25 -2.40
N ARG A 214 2.09 25.37 -3.40
CA ARG A 214 1.49 24.04 -3.21
C ARG A 214 2.39 23.16 -2.35
N ASP A 215 1.78 22.47 -1.39
CA ASP A 215 2.43 21.43 -0.57
C ASP A 215 2.84 20.18 -1.38
N ASP A 216 2.51 20.09 -2.68
CA ASP A 216 2.81 18.95 -3.56
C ASP A 216 3.49 19.38 -4.88
N GLN A 217 4.20 20.50 -4.88
CA GLN A 217 4.77 21.09 -6.08
C GLN A 217 5.82 20.21 -6.76
N ASN A 218 6.74 19.58 -6.00
CA ASN A 218 7.75 18.71 -6.58
C ASN A 218 7.12 17.44 -7.18
N TYR A 219 6.06 16.91 -6.56
CA TYR A 219 5.28 15.82 -7.16
C TYR A 219 4.68 16.23 -8.52
N LEU A 220 4.11 17.43 -8.62
CA LEU A 220 3.58 17.93 -9.90
C LEU A 220 4.68 18.05 -10.95
N ASP A 221 5.79 18.68 -10.61
CA ASP A 221 6.85 19.00 -11.56
C ASP A 221 7.66 17.78 -12.01
N CYS A 222 7.95 16.87 -11.09
CA CYS A 222 8.84 15.73 -11.35
C CYS A 222 8.09 14.44 -11.72
N VAL A 223 6.78 14.37 -11.49
CA VAL A 223 6.00 13.13 -11.64
C VAL A 223 4.73 13.36 -12.47
N GLU A 224 3.74 14.06 -11.93
CA GLU A 224 2.41 14.15 -12.57
C GLU A 224 2.45 14.86 -13.93
N ASN A 225 3.12 16.01 -14.04
CA ASN A 225 3.19 16.74 -15.30
C ASN A 225 3.98 15.95 -16.37
N PRO A 226 5.16 15.37 -16.09
CA PRO A 226 5.84 14.48 -17.04
C PRO A 226 5.00 13.27 -17.48
N VAL A 227 4.29 12.63 -16.54
CA VAL A 227 3.42 11.49 -16.87
C VAL A 227 2.25 11.93 -17.76
N LYS A 228 1.57 13.03 -17.43
CA LYS A 228 0.49 13.59 -18.26
C LYS A 228 0.99 13.95 -19.66
N ALA A 229 2.12 14.65 -19.75
CA ALA A 229 2.72 15.00 -21.03
C ALA A 229 3.00 13.77 -21.89
N PHE A 230 3.56 12.70 -21.29
CA PHE A 230 3.79 11.44 -21.99
C PHE A 230 2.50 10.76 -22.46
N LEU A 231 1.47 10.73 -21.60
CA LEU A 231 0.19 10.07 -21.88
C LEU A 231 -0.66 10.80 -22.93
N GLU A 232 -0.47 12.12 -23.06
CA GLU A 232 -1.24 13.00 -23.93
C GLU A 232 -0.51 13.36 -25.23
N ASP A 233 0.76 13.00 -25.36
CA ASP A 233 1.54 13.22 -26.58
C ASP A 233 0.95 12.40 -27.75
N PRO A 234 0.47 13.06 -28.83
CA PRO A 234 -0.01 12.37 -30.02
C PRO A 234 1.06 11.49 -30.69
N ALA A 235 2.36 11.76 -30.48
CA ALA A 235 3.44 10.92 -30.98
C ALA A 235 3.49 9.54 -30.30
N ASN A 236 2.94 9.42 -29.09
CA ASN A 236 2.85 8.17 -28.34
C ASN A 236 1.49 7.47 -28.55
N ALA A 237 0.56 8.07 -29.29
CA ALA A 237 -0.77 7.51 -29.51
C ALA A 237 -0.72 6.16 -30.26
N LEU A 238 -1.77 5.36 -30.09
CA LEU A 238 -1.97 4.16 -30.89
C LEU A 238 -2.14 4.53 -32.37
N SER A 239 -1.97 3.55 -33.26
CA SER A 239 -2.09 3.76 -34.71
C SER A 239 -3.46 4.28 -35.18
N ASP A 240 -4.51 4.11 -34.36
CA ASP A 240 -5.85 4.63 -34.60
C ASP A 240 -6.08 6.05 -34.05
N GLY A 241 -5.04 6.66 -33.47
CA GLY A 241 -5.08 7.99 -32.86
C GLY A 241 -5.52 8.00 -31.39
N THR A 242 -5.80 6.85 -30.77
CA THR A 242 -6.13 6.78 -29.35
C THR A 242 -4.94 7.17 -28.49
N LEU A 243 -5.10 8.21 -27.67
CA LEU A 243 -4.07 8.66 -26.73
C LEU A 243 -3.78 7.60 -25.65
N LEU A 244 -2.54 7.56 -25.15
CA LEU A 244 -2.17 6.62 -24.11
C LEU A 244 -2.95 6.86 -22.81
N ARG A 245 -3.35 8.10 -22.49
CA ARG A 245 -4.22 8.36 -21.33
C ARG A 245 -5.49 7.51 -21.35
N ASP A 246 -6.05 7.26 -22.54
CA ASP A 246 -7.32 6.56 -22.71
C ASP A 246 -7.13 5.05 -22.86
N HIS A 247 -5.92 4.61 -23.20
CA HIS A 247 -5.56 3.19 -23.39
C HIS A 247 -4.88 2.53 -22.19
N ILE A 248 -3.96 3.23 -21.51
CA ILE A 248 -3.22 2.74 -20.34
C ILE A 248 -4.16 2.56 -19.14
N LEU A 249 -4.06 1.42 -18.47
CA LEU A 249 -4.84 1.07 -17.27
C LEU A 249 -3.97 1.00 -16.02
N TYR A 250 -2.75 0.48 -16.16
CA TYR A 250 -1.88 0.16 -15.02
C TYR A 250 -0.59 0.98 -15.05
N PHE A 251 -0.18 1.45 -13.88
CA PHE A 251 1.15 1.97 -13.63
C PHE A 251 1.97 0.96 -12.84
N VAL A 252 3.20 0.72 -13.31
CA VAL A 252 4.21 -0.03 -12.57
C VAL A 252 5.24 0.97 -12.05
N VAL A 253 5.37 1.04 -10.74
CA VAL A 253 6.35 1.92 -10.08
C VAL A 253 7.56 1.06 -9.71
N CYS A 254 8.67 1.25 -10.42
CA CYS A 254 9.88 0.46 -10.21
C CYS A 254 10.68 0.93 -8.99
N TYR A 255 11.51 0.01 -8.49
CA TYR A 255 12.59 0.25 -7.53
C TYR A 255 13.30 1.59 -7.77
N GLY A 256 13.60 2.31 -6.69
CA GLY A 256 14.34 3.58 -6.72
C GLY A 256 13.50 4.84 -6.91
N LEU A 257 12.17 4.73 -7.04
CA LEU A 257 11.23 5.85 -6.91
C LEU A 257 10.74 6.00 -5.46
N PRO A 258 10.27 7.20 -5.03
CA PRO A 258 9.85 7.42 -3.66
C PRO A 258 8.69 6.52 -3.23
N HIS A 259 8.63 6.12 -1.97
CA HIS A 259 7.50 5.35 -1.41
C HIS A 259 6.31 6.25 -1.11
N THR A 260 6.55 7.48 -0.65
CA THR A 260 5.51 8.43 -0.27
C THR A 260 5.70 9.81 -0.90
N VAL A 261 4.61 10.55 -1.05
CA VAL A 261 4.56 11.93 -1.53
C VAL A 261 3.54 12.73 -0.72
N ALA A 262 3.46 14.04 -0.94
CA ALA A 262 2.38 14.85 -0.38
C ALA A 262 1.01 14.52 -1.02
N ALA A 263 -0.01 14.48 -0.17
CA ALA A 263 -1.41 14.28 -0.54
C ALA A 263 -1.94 15.47 -1.36
N PRO A 264 -2.91 15.26 -2.28
CA PRO A 264 -3.46 16.36 -3.07
C PRO A 264 -4.17 17.33 -2.15
N LEU A 265 -3.98 18.64 -2.38
CA LEU A 265 -4.84 19.68 -1.82
C LEU A 265 -5.00 19.56 -0.29
N GLY A 266 -3.92 19.20 0.41
CA GLY A 266 -3.92 19.11 1.86
C GLY A 266 -4.89 18.07 2.40
N ILE A 267 -4.93 16.86 1.87
CA ILE A 267 -5.76 15.82 2.45
C ILE A 267 -5.04 15.17 3.65
N ALA A 268 -5.21 15.72 4.86
CA ALA A 268 -4.67 15.15 6.11
C ALA A 268 -5.69 14.33 6.93
N THR A 269 -6.57 13.54 6.32
CA THR A 269 -7.30 12.53 7.11
C THR A 269 -7.47 11.23 6.34
N GLY A 270 -7.22 10.10 7.00
CA GLY A 270 -7.50 8.77 6.47
C GLY A 270 -8.82 8.20 6.96
N ILE A 271 -8.89 6.88 7.05
CA ILE A 271 -10.15 6.13 7.11
C ILE A 271 -10.80 6.17 8.51
N ASN A 272 -10.03 6.55 9.54
CA ASN A 272 -10.53 6.72 10.91
C ASN A 272 -10.65 8.21 11.29
N ASP A 273 -11.11 8.47 12.50
CA ASP A 273 -11.34 9.79 13.08
C ASP A 273 -10.11 10.34 13.82
N GLN A 274 -9.00 9.63 13.96
CA GLN A 274 -7.88 10.08 14.79
C GLN A 274 -7.02 11.15 14.12
N LEU A 275 -6.96 12.37 14.67
CA LEU A 275 -6.25 13.49 14.02
C LEU A 275 -4.75 13.23 13.83
N ARG A 276 -4.11 12.58 14.81
CA ARG A 276 -2.66 12.31 14.79
C ARG A 276 -2.30 11.03 14.04
N ASP A 277 -3.30 10.28 13.60
CA ASP A 277 -3.08 9.12 12.75
C ASP A 277 -2.82 9.53 11.30
N PHE A 278 -3.02 10.78 10.89
CA PHE A 278 -2.94 11.15 9.48
C PHE A 278 -2.07 12.38 9.26
N GLY A 279 -0.88 12.15 8.72
CA GLY A 279 -0.07 13.20 8.11
C GLY A 279 -0.58 13.53 6.70
N SER A 280 0.00 14.55 6.09
CA SER A 280 -0.24 14.96 4.70
C SER A 280 0.40 14.02 3.66
N HIS A 281 0.81 12.81 4.05
CA HIS A 281 1.55 11.90 3.18
C HIS A 281 0.63 10.83 2.60
N ILE A 282 0.84 10.50 1.34
CA ILE A 282 0.17 9.42 0.61
C ILE A 282 1.21 8.48 -0.04
N ASP A 283 0.87 7.21 -0.24
CA ASP A 283 1.61 6.30 -1.13
C ASP A 283 1.72 6.90 -2.53
N PHE A 284 2.92 6.81 -3.11
CA PHE A 284 3.23 7.36 -4.43
C PHE A 284 2.33 6.78 -5.54
N GLY A 285 2.07 5.47 -5.52
CA GLY A 285 1.22 4.79 -6.50
C GLY A 285 -0.24 5.21 -6.37
N GLN A 286 -0.75 5.34 -5.14
CA GLN A 286 -2.11 5.83 -4.90
C GLN A 286 -2.30 7.26 -5.38
N ARG A 287 -1.27 8.11 -5.28
CA ARG A 287 -1.32 9.46 -5.84
C ARG A 287 -1.45 9.46 -7.36
N LEU A 288 -0.66 8.62 -8.04
CA LEU A 288 -0.77 8.43 -9.50
C LEU A 288 -2.16 7.92 -9.91
N GLN A 289 -2.76 7.03 -9.12
CA GLN A 289 -4.07 6.44 -9.40
C GLN A 289 -5.19 7.47 -9.55
N ILE A 290 -5.13 8.59 -8.83
CA ILE A 290 -6.14 9.67 -8.86
C ILE A 290 -5.74 10.90 -9.67
N MET A 291 -4.64 10.85 -10.42
CA MET A 291 -4.09 11.97 -11.19
C MET A 291 -5.07 12.62 -12.19
N TYR A 292 -6.01 11.85 -12.73
CA TYR A 292 -7.08 12.32 -13.61
C TYR A 292 -8.48 12.26 -12.97
N TYR A 293 -8.56 11.88 -11.69
CA TYR A 293 -9.82 11.84 -10.99
C TYR A 293 -10.29 13.27 -10.74
N ASN A 294 -11.50 13.62 -11.21
CA ASN A 294 -12.01 14.98 -11.05
C ASN A 294 -12.53 15.20 -9.63
N LEU A 295 -11.57 15.42 -8.73
CA LEU A 295 -11.80 15.65 -7.31
C LEU A 295 -12.78 16.81 -7.08
N GLU A 296 -12.64 17.90 -7.84
CA GLU A 296 -13.45 19.12 -7.72
C GLU A 296 -14.92 18.91 -8.14
N GLN A 297 -15.15 18.13 -9.20
CA GLN A 297 -16.52 17.84 -9.64
C GLN A 297 -17.23 16.88 -8.69
N LEU A 298 -16.50 15.91 -8.14
CA LEU A 298 -17.07 14.84 -7.33
C LEU A 298 -17.23 15.23 -5.86
N HIS A 299 -16.46 16.21 -5.41
CA HIS A 299 -16.46 16.68 -4.05
C HIS A 299 -16.48 18.22 -4.04
N SER A 300 -17.37 18.81 -3.25
CA SER A 300 -17.50 20.28 -3.19
C SER A 300 -16.27 20.95 -2.59
N HIS A 301 -15.89 22.14 -3.08
CA HIS A 301 -14.93 23.06 -2.41
C HIS A 301 -15.44 23.64 -1.08
N GLN A 302 -16.52 23.09 -0.52
CA GLN A 302 -17.08 23.57 0.73
C GLN A 302 -16.28 22.99 1.88
N VAL A 303 -15.76 23.87 2.72
CA VAL A 303 -15.21 23.49 4.02
C VAL A 303 -16.31 22.83 4.83
N GLN A 304 -16.01 21.68 5.42
CA GLN A 304 -16.93 20.97 6.29
C GLN A 304 -16.24 20.64 7.62
N PRO A 305 -16.98 20.67 8.73
CA PRO A 305 -16.44 20.19 9.99
C PRO A 305 -16.34 18.67 9.94
N LEU A 306 -15.18 18.15 10.30
CA LEU A 306 -14.99 16.73 10.53
C LEU A 306 -14.72 16.50 12.02
N ARG A 307 -15.49 15.59 12.62
CA ARG A 307 -15.24 15.12 13.98
C ARG A 307 -13.97 14.27 13.95
N LEU A 308 -12.98 14.67 14.74
CA LEU A 308 -11.74 13.95 14.91
C LEU A 308 -11.48 13.63 16.39
N ASP A 309 -10.94 12.44 16.64
CA ASP A 309 -10.46 11.96 17.92
C ASP A 309 -8.97 12.33 18.05
N GLN A 310 -8.70 13.48 18.64
CA GLN A 310 -7.33 13.88 18.99
C GLN A 310 -7.05 13.51 20.45
N ARG A 311 -5.80 13.16 20.78
CA ARG A 311 -5.38 13.17 22.19
C ARG A 311 -5.48 14.63 22.66
N ALA A 312 -6.52 14.91 23.41
CA ALA A 312 -6.80 16.26 23.86
C ALA A 312 -5.59 16.85 24.60
N GLU A 313 -5.29 18.10 24.30
CA GLU A 313 -4.30 18.86 25.04
C GLU A 313 -4.79 19.08 26.47
N ALA A 314 -3.85 19.25 27.40
CA ALA A 314 -4.19 19.53 28.78
C ALA A 314 -5.07 20.79 28.86
N GLY A 315 -6.24 20.67 29.48
CA GLY A 315 -7.24 21.74 29.55
C GLY A 315 -8.24 21.78 28.40
N GLN A 316 -8.19 20.87 27.43
CA GLN A 316 -9.17 20.75 26.34
C GLN A 316 -9.91 19.40 26.32
N GLU A 317 -9.65 18.53 27.29
CA GLU A 317 -10.08 17.12 27.31
C GLU A 317 -11.60 16.93 27.25
N ALA A 318 -12.36 17.94 27.69
CA ALA A 318 -13.80 17.89 27.64
C ALA A 318 -14.39 18.24 26.26
N PHE A 319 -13.63 18.84 25.34
CA PHE A 319 -14.16 19.34 24.06
C PHE A 319 -13.83 18.39 22.89
N ARG A 320 -14.85 18.05 22.09
CA ARG A 320 -14.62 17.29 20.85
C ARG A 320 -14.05 18.19 19.75
N HIS A 321 -13.27 17.58 18.86
CA HIS A 321 -12.57 18.29 17.79
C HIS A 321 -13.38 18.21 16.49
N TYR A 322 -14.28 19.15 16.27
CA TYR A 322 -14.91 19.35 14.96
C TYR A 322 -14.08 20.36 14.18
N LEU A 323 -13.08 19.87 13.44
CA LEU A 323 -12.10 20.72 12.77
C LEU A 323 -12.50 20.99 11.33
N PHE A 324 -12.14 22.16 10.80
CA PHE A 324 -12.36 22.49 9.40
C PHE A 324 -11.57 21.59 8.48
N ARG A 325 -12.24 20.89 7.56
CA ARG A 325 -11.61 19.97 6.61
C ARG A 325 -12.15 20.14 5.21
N ASN A 326 -11.33 19.71 4.27
CA ASN A 326 -11.71 19.47 2.89
C ASN A 326 -12.45 18.11 2.76
N PRO A 327 -13.61 18.04 2.10
CA PRO A 327 -14.33 16.78 1.79
C PRO A 327 -13.52 15.76 0.98
N LEU A 328 -12.48 16.21 0.27
CA LEU A 328 -11.55 15.34 -0.46
C LEU A 328 -10.78 14.37 0.42
N SER A 329 -11.02 14.38 1.73
CA SER A 329 -10.25 13.56 2.64
C SER A 329 -10.41 12.05 2.46
N ARG A 330 -11.46 11.62 1.75
CA ARG A 330 -11.72 10.21 1.41
C ARG A 330 -12.24 10.10 -0.02
N PRO A 331 -11.37 10.29 -1.04
CA PRO A 331 -11.81 10.60 -2.40
C PRO A 331 -12.53 9.44 -3.10
N LEU A 332 -12.29 8.19 -2.67
CA LEU A 332 -12.95 6.99 -3.20
C LEU A 332 -14.09 6.45 -2.32
N LEU A 333 -14.35 7.06 -1.16
CA LEU A 333 -15.33 6.55 -0.21
C LEU A 333 -16.76 6.87 -0.67
N GLY A 334 -17.60 5.84 -0.71
CA GLY A 334 -19.02 5.95 -1.03
C GLY A 334 -19.42 5.04 -2.18
N GLU A 335 -20.66 4.56 -2.18
CA GLU A 335 -21.16 3.66 -3.22
C GLU A 335 -21.09 4.31 -4.60
N GLY A 336 -20.48 3.61 -5.56
CA GLY A 336 -20.30 4.07 -6.93
C GLY A 336 -19.15 5.06 -7.14
N ILE A 337 -18.55 5.65 -6.09
CA ILE A 337 -17.47 6.65 -6.20
C ILE A 337 -16.21 6.05 -6.87
N ASN A 338 -15.83 4.82 -6.50
CA ASN A 338 -14.99 3.96 -7.33
C ASN A 338 -15.91 3.12 -8.25
N PRO A 339 -15.95 3.39 -9.58
CA PRO A 339 -16.87 2.69 -10.48
C PRO A 339 -16.48 1.23 -10.77
N PHE A 340 -15.28 0.80 -10.33
CA PHE A 340 -14.75 -0.54 -10.51
C PHE A 340 -14.78 -1.39 -9.23
N ALA A 341 -15.03 -0.76 -8.07
CA ALA A 341 -15.20 -1.48 -6.82
C ALA A 341 -16.40 -2.43 -6.91
N HIS A 342 -16.23 -3.67 -6.43
CA HIS A 342 -17.31 -4.64 -6.43
C HIS A 342 -18.36 -4.24 -5.38
N PRO A 343 -19.67 -4.33 -5.68
CA PRO A 343 -20.73 -3.92 -4.74
C PRO A 343 -20.65 -4.62 -3.37
N GLN A 344 -20.22 -5.88 -3.30
CA GLN A 344 -20.06 -6.59 -2.02
C GLN A 344 -18.99 -5.99 -1.11
N ALA A 345 -18.04 -5.22 -1.66
CA ALA A 345 -17.07 -4.51 -0.84
C ALA A 345 -17.75 -3.41 0.00
N TYR A 346 -18.90 -2.88 -0.43
CA TYR A 346 -19.74 -1.96 0.32
C TYR A 346 -20.81 -2.66 1.17
N GLN A 347 -21.34 -3.80 0.71
CA GLN A 347 -22.46 -4.51 1.33
C GLN A 347 -22.16 -6.00 1.50
N LYS A 348 -21.84 -6.44 2.72
CA LYS A 348 -21.56 -7.86 3.02
C LYS A 348 -22.81 -8.73 2.83
N GLY A 349 -22.87 -9.54 1.77
CA GLY A 349 -23.92 -10.56 1.58
C GLY A 349 -24.38 -10.81 0.14
N LYS A 350 -24.50 -12.10 -0.20
CA LYS A 350 -25.16 -12.82 -1.33
C LYS A 350 -25.54 -12.03 -2.58
N GLY A 351 -24.57 -11.95 -3.50
CA GLY A 351 -24.81 -11.81 -4.93
C GLY A 351 -23.85 -12.74 -5.69
N VAL A 352 -24.20 -13.12 -6.91
CA VAL A 352 -23.19 -13.69 -7.83
C VAL A 352 -22.19 -12.57 -8.08
N LEU A 353 -20.91 -12.80 -7.75
CA LEU A 353 -19.86 -11.85 -8.13
C LEU A 353 -19.89 -11.72 -9.65
N ASP A 354 -20.27 -10.55 -10.16
CA ASP A 354 -20.08 -10.15 -11.54
C ASP A 354 -19.39 -8.78 -11.52
N THR A 355 -18.06 -8.83 -11.48
CA THR A 355 -17.23 -7.63 -11.45
C THR A 355 -17.18 -7.01 -12.83
N ARG A 356 -17.49 -5.71 -12.90
CA ARG A 356 -17.21 -4.92 -14.09
C ARG A 356 -15.72 -4.96 -14.37
N ARG A 357 -15.36 -5.22 -15.62
CA ARG A 357 -13.95 -5.29 -16.03
C ARG A 357 -13.31 -3.90 -15.98
N PHE A 358 -12.07 -3.83 -15.52
CA PHE A 358 -11.27 -2.61 -15.64
C PHE A 358 -10.68 -2.52 -17.05
N THR A 359 -11.43 -1.91 -17.97
CA THR A 359 -11.06 -1.76 -19.39
C THR A 359 -11.15 -0.30 -19.84
N PRO A 360 -10.47 0.08 -20.95
CA PRO A 360 -10.58 1.42 -21.51
C PRO A 360 -12.03 1.83 -21.76
N ALA A 361 -12.82 0.93 -22.37
CA ALA A 361 -14.22 1.17 -22.67
C ALA A 361 -15.07 1.40 -21.41
N GLN A 362 -14.87 0.59 -20.35
CA GLN A 362 -15.60 0.78 -19.08
C GLN A 362 -15.18 2.05 -18.36
N ARG A 363 -13.89 2.41 -18.41
CA ARG A 363 -13.38 3.66 -17.82
C ARG A 363 -13.91 4.89 -18.55
N ALA A 364 -14.00 4.85 -19.87
CA ALA A 364 -14.53 5.94 -20.68
C ALA A 364 -16.00 6.29 -20.38
N LEU A 365 -16.77 5.38 -19.76
CA LEU A 365 -18.15 5.67 -19.32
C LEU A 365 -18.23 6.71 -18.20
N ARG A 366 -17.14 6.90 -17.44
CA ARG A 366 -17.05 7.79 -16.27
C ARG A 366 -15.77 8.62 -16.33
N PRO A 367 -15.67 9.56 -17.28
CA PRO A 367 -14.45 10.38 -17.43
C PRO A 367 -14.19 11.27 -16.21
N ASP A 368 -15.23 11.62 -15.45
CA ASP A 368 -15.14 12.31 -14.15
C ASP A 368 -14.42 11.45 -13.08
N ARG A 369 -14.46 10.12 -13.22
CA ARG A 369 -13.88 9.13 -12.31
C ARG A 369 -12.77 8.34 -12.99
N HIS A 370 -11.95 9.03 -13.78
CA HIS A 370 -10.83 8.41 -14.49
C HIS A 370 -9.78 7.93 -13.50
N LEU A 371 -9.73 6.61 -13.28
CA LEU A 371 -8.76 5.95 -12.41
C LEU A 371 -7.75 5.14 -13.22
N PHE A 372 -6.51 5.11 -12.72
CA PHE A 372 -5.51 4.11 -13.04
C PHE A 372 -5.38 3.15 -11.85
N PHE A 373 -4.66 2.04 -12.01
CA PHE A 373 -4.23 1.26 -10.86
C PHE A 373 -2.70 1.17 -10.83
N ALA A 374 -2.09 1.42 -9.67
CA ALA A 374 -0.65 1.43 -9.52
C ALA A 374 -0.17 0.34 -8.55
N MET A 375 0.90 -0.35 -8.92
CA MET A 375 1.60 -1.31 -8.05
C MET A 375 3.11 -1.12 -8.15
N ARG A 376 3.81 -1.46 -7.07
CA ARG A 376 5.27 -1.37 -7.00
C ARG A 376 5.94 -2.70 -7.35
N ILE A 377 7.00 -2.62 -8.14
CA ILE A 377 7.99 -3.70 -8.35
C ILE A 377 9.25 -3.26 -7.63
N ASP A 378 9.38 -3.67 -6.37
CA ASP A 378 10.30 -3.07 -5.39
C ASP A 378 10.68 -4.11 -4.31
N GLY A 379 11.75 -3.86 -3.54
CA GLY A 379 12.31 -4.78 -2.54
C GLY A 379 13.57 -4.23 -1.87
N ASP A 380 14.26 -5.04 -1.08
CA ASP A 380 15.55 -4.68 -0.44
C ASP A 380 16.64 -4.33 -1.47
N GLY A 381 16.48 -4.77 -2.72
CA GLY A 381 17.34 -4.42 -3.84
C GLY A 381 16.72 -4.79 -5.19
N PRO A 382 17.38 -4.42 -6.30
CA PRO A 382 16.80 -4.57 -7.64
C PRO A 382 16.64 -6.02 -8.08
N LEU A 383 17.46 -6.94 -7.57
CA LEU A 383 17.28 -8.38 -7.83
C LEU A 383 15.98 -8.90 -7.23
N GLU A 384 15.67 -8.55 -5.97
CA GLU A 384 14.41 -8.94 -5.34
C GLU A 384 13.21 -8.34 -6.08
N ALA A 385 13.34 -7.11 -6.57
CA ALA A 385 12.32 -6.48 -7.41
C ALA A 385 12.10 -7.24 -8.73
N MET A 386 13.16 -7.62 -9.45
CA MET A 386 13.04 -8.44 -10.67
C MET A 386 12.40 -9.80 -10.40
N GLU A 387 12.73 -10.41 -9.27
CA GLU A 387 12.18 -11.71 -8.91
C GLU A 387 10.67 -11.68 -8.66
N LEU A 388 10.09 -10.54 -8.24
CA LEU A 388 8.63 -10.40 -8.16
C LEU A 388 7.99 -10.63 -9.53
N VAL A 389 8.58 -10.07 -10.58
CA VAL A 389 8.13 -10.23 -11.97
C VAL A 389 8.31 -11.68 -12.42
N ASP A 390 9.45 -12.29 -12.12
CA ASP A 390 9.72 -13.67 -12.52
C ASP A 390 8.76 -14.66 -11.87
N ARG A 391 8.51 -14.50 -10.57
CA ARG A 391 7.54 -15.32 -9.83
C ARG A 391 6.12 -15.09 -10.34
N ALA A 392 5.75 -13.85 -10.65
CA ALA A 392 4.44 -13.52 -11.23
C ALA A 392 4.25 -14.11 -12.63
N ALA A 393 5.23 -13.98 -13.51
CA ALA A 393 5.22 -14.55 -14.85
C ALA A 393 5.13 -16.08 -14.82
N TYR A 394 5.95 -16.72 -13.97
CA TYR A 394 5.91 -18.16 -13.74
C TYR A 394 4.54 -18.61 -13.23
N ALA A 395 4.03 -17.96 -12.18
CA ALA A 395 2.76 -18.31 -11.57
C ALA A 395 1.59 -18.11 -12.54
N SER A 396 1.63 -17.07 -13.38
CA SER A 396 0.60 -16.80 -14.36
C SER A 396 0.41 -17.89 -15.41
N ARG A 397 1.38 -18.80 -15.52
CA ARG A 397 1.34 -19.93 -16.43
C ARG A 397 1.17 -21.27 -15.73
N TYR A 398 1.83 -21.46 -14.59
CA TYR A 398 1.99 -22.77 -13.98
C TYR A 398 1.39 -22.90 -12.57
N ALA A 399 1.01 -21.80 -11.90
CA ALA A 399 0.50 -21.89 -10.53
C ALA A 399 -0.83 -22.66 -10.49
N GLY A 400 -0.95 -23.57 -9.53
CA GLY A 400 -2.13 -24.39 -9.35
C GLY A 400 -1.99 -25.39 -8.21
N PRO A 401 -3.00 -26.23 -7.97
CA PRO A 401 -3.02 -27.18 -6.85
C PRO A 401 -1.84 -28.16 -6.79
N GLY A 402 -1.24 -28.50 -7.94
CA GLY A 402 -0.10 -29.43 -8.02
C GLY A 402 1.26 -28.80 -7.71
N MET A 403 1.36 -27.47 -7.66
CA MET A 403 2.63 -26.78 -7.37
C MET A 403 3.01 -26.96 -5.90
N GLY A 404 4.30 -27.22 -5.64
CA GLY A 404 4.81 -27.52 -4.31
C GLY A 404 4.45 -28.92 -3.80
N VAL A 405 3.87 -29.80 -4.62
CA VAL A 405 3.46 -31.15 -4.21
C VAL A 405 4.48 -32.17 -4.74
N LEU A 406 5.21 -32.81 -3.83
CA LEU A 406 6.17 -33.86 -4.17
C LEU A 406 5.55 -35.26 -4.06
N PRO A 407 5.92 -36.21 -4.96
CA PRO A 407 5.49 -37.59 -4.85
C PRO A 407 5.85 -38.21 -3.49
N GLY A 408 4.87 -38.86 -2.83
CA GLY A 408 5.09 -39.55 -1.56
C GLY A 408 5.21 -38.66 -0.33
N VAL A 409 5.10 -37.33 -0.46
CA VAL A 409 5.14 -36.40 0.68
C VAL A 409 3.71 -36.07 1.13
N PRO A 410 3.25 -36.50 2.33
CA PRO A 410 1.91 -36.23 2.80
C PRO A 410 1.72 -34.76 3.21
N LEU A 411 0.67 -34.11 2.70
CA LEU A 411 0.33 -32.70 3.00
C LEU A 411 -0.96 -32.60 3.82
N ALA A 412 -0.98 -33.19 5.02
CA ALA A 412 -2.12 -33.13 5.94
C ALA A 412 -2.27 -31.75 6.61
N GLN A 413 -3.46 -31.38 7.06
CA GLN A 413 -3.63 -30.17 7.88
C GLN A 413 -2.86 -30.32 9.19
N GLY A 414 -2.28 -29.22 9.67
CA GLY A 414 -1.54 -29.19 10.93
C GLY A 414 -1.38 -27.76 11.42
N GLN A 415 -1.33 -27.57 12.74
CA GLN A 415 -1.25 -26.24 13.35
C GLN A 415 -0.04 -25.45 12.85
N GLU A 416 1.12 -26.09 12.73
CA GLU A 416 2.36 -25.47 12.27
C GLU A 416 2.41 -25.25 10.75
N ARG A 417 1.72 -26.09 9.96
CA ARG A 417 1.80 -26.05 8.49
C ARG A 417 0.72 -25.20 7.86
N THR A 418 -0.51 -25.30 8.37
CA THR A 418 -1.69 -24.67 7.77
C THR A 418 -2.44 -23.75 8.72
N GLY A 419 -2.07 -23.72 10.00
CA GLY A 419 -2.95 -23.21 11.04
C GLY A 419 -4.29 -23.94 11.05
N ARG A 420 -5.32 -23.28 11.60
CA ARG A 420 -6.69 -23.81 11.68
C ARG A 420 -7.52 -23.33 10.50
N ILE A 421 -7.77 -24.21 9.53
CA ILE A 421 -8.65 -23.90 8.39
C ILE A 421 -10.12 -23.94 8.84
N GLU A 422 -10.76 -22.78 8.93
CA GLU A 422 -12.15 -22.67 9.40
C GLU A 422 -13.16 -22.99 8.29
N PRO A 423 -14.29 -23.69 8.56
CA PRO A 423 -15.23 -24.14 7.53
C PRO A 423 -15.84 -23.06 6.64
N ARG A 424 -15.95 -21.81 7.12
CA ARG A 424 -16.53 -20.68 6.38
C ARG A 424 -15.49 -19.69 5.88
N SER A 425 -14.20 -20.00 6.02
CA SER A 425 -13.12 -19.13 5.57
C SER A 425 -12.88 -19.25 4.06
N PRO A 426 -12.32 -18.20 3.43
CA PRO A 426 -11.78 -18.28 2.07
C PRO A 426 -10.72 -19.39 1.91
N ALA A 427 -9.93 -19.65 2.96
CA ALA A 427 -8.93 -20.71 2.99
C ALA A 427 -9.56 -22.10 2.80
N ARG A 428 -10.76 -22.34 3.35
CA ARG A 428 -11.46 -23.60 3.16
C ARG A 428 -11.82 -23.85 1.71
N ARG A 429 -12.31 -22.83 1.01
CA ARG A 429 -12.64 -22.94 -0.42
C ARG A 429 -11.41 -23.29 -1.26
N LEU A 430 -10.27 -22.63 -0.99
CA LEU A 430 -9.01 -22.93 -1.68
C LEU A 430 -8.52 -24.35 -1.36
N TRP A 431 -8.65 -24.77 -0.10
CA TRP A 431 -8.32 -26.12 0.31
C TRP A 431 -9.17 -27.16 -0.42
N ASP A 432 -10.48 -26.96 -0.52
CA ASP A 432 -11.37 -27.88 -1.22
C ASP A 432 -11.08 -27.95 -2.73
N LEU A 433 -10.50 -26.89 -3.31
CA LEU A 433 -10.00 -26.85 -4.69
C LEU A 433 -8.63 -27.52 -4.90
N GLY A 434 -8.02 -28.05 -3.84
CA GLY A 434 -6.75 -28.78 -3.93
C GLY A 434 -5.51 -27.96 -3.56
N TYR A 435 -5.62 -26.67 -3.26
CA TYR A 435 -4.46 -25.89 -2.79
C TYR A 435 -4.06 -26.37 -1.40
N ARG A 436 -2.85 -26.93 -1.28
CA ARG A 436 -2.34 -27.52 -0.02
C ARG A 436 -1.38 -26.62 0.74
N HIS A 437 -0.82 -25.61 0.09
CA HIS A 437 0.11 -24.64 0.67
C HIS A 437 -0.64 -23.37 1.05
N LEU A 438 -1.24 -23.39 2.24
CA LEU A 438 -2.08 -22.32 2.79
C LEU A 438 -1.75 -22.21 4.27
N PHE A 439 -1.66 -21.00 4.82
CA PHE A 439 -1.53 -20.81 6.26
C PHE A 439 -2.60 -19.82 6.75
N GLN A 440 -3.59 -20.31 7.50
CA GLN A 440 -4.63 -19.50 8.12
C GLN A 440 -4.25 -19.15 9.56
N HIS A 441 -4.15 -17.86 9.86
CA HIS A 441 -3.86 -17.37 11.22
C HIS A 441 -5.14 -17.30 12.06
N GLU A 442 -5.02 -17.50 13.37
CA GLU A 442 -6.16 -17.50 14.31
C GLU A 442 -6.74 -16.11 14.58
N ARG A 443 -6.00 -15.03 14.31
CA ARG A 443 -6.40 -13.63 14.58
C ARG A 443 -6.30 -12.76 13.34
N GLY A 444 -7.29 -11.87 13.15
CA GLY A 444 -7.57 -11.10 11.94
C GLY A 444 -6.57 -9.98 11.54
N TRP A 445 -5.30 -10.12 11.88
CA TRP A 445 -4.21 -9.26 11.40
C TRP A 445 -3.55 -9.84 10.16
N VAL A 446 -3.49 -11.17 10.06
CA VAL A 446 -3.27 -11.92 8.82
C VAL A 446 -4.45 -12.88 8.74
N ARG A 447 -5.06 -13.08 7.59
CA ARG A 447 -6.15 -14.06 7.49
C ARG A 447 -5.72 -15.29 6.70
N LEU A 448 -5.01 -15.10 5.60
CA LEU A 448 -4.50 -16.20 4.79
C LEU A 448 -3.18 -15.84 4.10
N GLU A 449 -2.17 -16.67 4.30
CA GLU A 449 -0.96 -16.70 3.48
C GLU A 449 -1.14 -17.79 2.41
N PHE A 450 -1.28 -17.37 1.16
CA PHE A 450 -1.52 -18.22 0.01
C PHE A 450 -0.21 -18.70 -0.60
N LEU A 451 -0.13 -19.99 -0.93
CA LEU A 451 1.06 -20.66 -1.47
C LEU A 451 2.32 -20.56 -0.58
N LYS A 452 2.12 -20.53 0.74
CA LYS A 452 3.21 -20.62 1.70
C LYS A 452 3.73 -22.06 1.82
N LEU A 453 5.00 -22.25 1.49
CA LEU A 453 5.73 -23.50 1.59
C LEU A 453 6.39 -23.62 2.95
N ALA A 454 5.96 -24.62 3.73
CA ALA A 454 6.57 -24.94 5.01
C ALA A 454 7.95 -25.61 4.83
N PRO A 455 8.87 -25.45 5.79
CA PRO A 455 10.14 -26.18 5.79
C PRO A 455 9.93 -27.70 5.95
N GLY A 456 10.94 -28.49 5.58
CA GLY A 456 10.91 -29.95 5.75
C GLY A 456 9.94 -30.68 4.81
N THR A 457 9.42 -30.00 3.78
CA THR A 457 8.51 -30.57 2.77
C THR A 457 9.24 -31.27 1.60
N GLY A 458 10.56 -31.43 1.69
CA GLY A 458 11.42 -32.03 0.68
C GLY A 458 12.04 -31.04 -0.32
N PHE A 459 11.67 -29.76 -0.23
CA PHE A 459 12.30 -28.66 -0.95
C PHE A 459 13.58 -28.17 -0.26
N LEU A 460 14.35 -27.31 -0.93
CA LEU A 460 15.66 -26.82 -0.46
C LEU A 460 15.58 -25.72 0.61
N ASN A 461 14.39 -25.34 1.06
CA ASN A 461 14.19 -24.32 2.09
C ASN A 461 14.26 -24.89 3.51
N THR A 462 15.08 -24.27 4.36
CA THR A 462 15.13 -24.57 5.80
C THR A 462 14.14 -23.72 6.60
N ASN A 463 13.75 -22.56 6.07
CA ASN A 463 12.69 -21.71 6.64
C ASN A 463 11.42 -21.75 5.78
N SER A 464 10.35 -21.12 6.27
CA SER A 464 9.15 -20.92 5.43
C SER A 464 9.49 -20.02 4.25
N THR A 465 9.00 -20.37 3.06
CA THR A 465 9.14 -19.58 1.83
C THR A 465 7.81 -19.54 1.09
N PHE A 466 7.68 -18.73 0.05
CA PHE A 466 6.52 -18.74 -0.83
C PHE A 466 6.84 -19.42 -2.16
N LEU A 467 5.92 -20.24 -2.64
CA LEU A 467 5.93 -20.67 -4.03
C LEU A 467 5.61 -19.45 -4.93
N PRO A 468 6.01 -19.47 -6.22
CA PRO A 468 5.61 -18.45 -7.17
C PRO A 468 4.09 -18.25 -7.18
N GLY A 469 3.64 -16.99 -7.16
CA GLY A 469 2.21 -16.63 -7.05
C GLY A 469 1.72 -16.53 -5.60
N GLY A 470 2.60 -16.72 -4.61
CA GLY A 470 2.28 -16.57 -3.21
C GLY A 470 1.88 -15.16 -2.82
N ILE A 471 0.89 -15.07 -1.93
CA ILE A 471 0.24 -13.82 -1.51
C ILE A 471 0.17 -13.80 0.00
N ALA A 472 0.64 -12.72 0.62
CA ALA A 472 0.56 -12.53 2.07
C ALA A 472 0.49 -11.05 2.43
N THR A 473 -0.26 -10.72 3.48
CA THR A 473 -0.34 -9.38 4.05
C THR A 473 -0.44 -9.43 5.56
N PHE A 474 0.09 -8.39 6.20
CA PHE A 474 0.03 -8.24 7.66
C PHE A 474 -0.52 -6.86 8.02
N VAL A 475 -1.71 -6.84 8.64
CA VAL A 475 -2.43 -5.65 9.04
C VAL A 475 -1.92 -5.15 10.38
N GLN A 476 -0.88 -4.31 10.36
CA GLN A 476 -0.42 -3.59 11.55
C GLN A 476 0.30 -2.29 11.18
N SER A 477 -0.05 -1.20 11.85
CA SER A 477 0.43 0.16 11.53
C SER A 477 1.92 0.38 11.72
N SER A 478 2.62 -0.51 12.43
CA SER A 478 4.07 -0.49 12.59
C SER A 478 4.83 -1.23 11.48
N GLN A 479 4.14 -1.78 10.47
CA GLN A 479 4.73 -2.58 9.40
C GLN A 479 4.81 -1.75 8.12
N GLY A 480 6.01 -1.32 7.73
CA GLY A 480 6.19 -0.57 6.50
C GLY A 480 7.64 -0.51 6.05
N TRP A 481 7.86 0.11 4.88
CA TRP A 481 9.14 0.08 4.16
C TRP A 481 10.34 0.52 5.00
N ASN A 482 10.18 1.55 5.83
CA ASN A 482 11.25 2.09 6.65
C ASN A 482 11.53 1.28 7.93
N MET A 483 10.87 0.13 8.13
CA MET A 483 11.05 -0.77 9.27
C MET A 483 11.61 -2.11 8.79
N LYS A 484 12.94 -2.26 8.72
CA LYS A 484 13.63 -3.44 8.14
C LYS A 484 13.21 -4.79 8.75
N ASP A 485 12.87 -4.82 10.03
CA ASP A 485 12.41 -6.03 10.73
C ASP A 485 10.89 -6.25 10.65
N SER A 486 10.20 -5.54 9.76
CA SER A 486 8.77 -5.72 9.54
C SER A 486 8.44 -7.08 8.90
N ARG A 487 7.24 -7.60 9.20
CA ARG A 487 6.62 -8.74 8.52
C ARG A 487 6.52 -8.52 7.01
N PHE A 488 6.38 -7.27 6.60
CA PHE A 488 6.39 -6.87 5.20
C PHE A 488 7.73 -7.26 4.51
N HIS A 489 8.87 -6.86 5.08
CA HIS A 489 10.20 -7.25 4.59
C HIS A 489 10.51 -8.73 4.81
N GLU A 490 9.95 -9.35 5.84
CA GLU A 490 10.01 -10.80 6.00
C GLU A 490 9.36 -11.53 4.82
N TYR A 491 8.17 -11.13 4.38
CA TYR A 491 7.49 -11.75 3.24
C TYR A 491 8.28 -11.59 1.93
N LEU A 492 8.88 -10.42 1.69
CA LEU A 492 9.76 -10.19 0.54
C LEU A 492 10.98 -11.13 0.56
N ARG A 493 11.67 -11.22 1.70
CA ARG A 493 12.80 -12.15 1.91
C ARG A 493 12.40 -13.62 1.76
N GLN A 494 11.17 -13.98 2.11
CA GLN A 494 10.60 -15.32 1.92
C GLN A 494 10.16 -15.61 0.47
N GLY A 495 10.25 -14.63 -0.43
CA GLY A 495 9.93 -14.79 -1.86
C GLY A 495 8.45 -14.64 -2.20
N VAL A 496 7.68 -13.85 -1.43
CA VAL A 496 6.29 -13.53 -1.78
C VAL A 496 6.20 -12.93 -3.19
N THR A 497 5.09 -13.16 -3.89
CA THR A 497 4.85 -12.57 -5.23
C THR A 497 3.97 -11.32 -5.14
N VAL A 498 3.00 -11.32 -4.22
CA VAL A 498 2.16 -10.14 -3.94
C VAL A 498 2.07 -9.92 -2.44
N THR A 499 2.36 -8.70 -2.02
CA THR A 499 2.18 -8.27 -0.64
C THR A 499 1.76 -6.81 -0.58
N ALA A 500 1.53 -6.32 0.62
CA ALA A 500 1.25 -4.92 0.86
C ALA A 500 1.69 -4.57 2.28
N GLY A 501 1.99 -3.29 2.48
CA GLY A 501 2.44 -2.75 3.76
C GLY A 501 2.28 -1.24 3.79
N SER A 502 2.63 -0.62 4.91
CA SER A 502 2.66 0.83 4.99
C SER A 502 3.82 1.40 4.14
N ALA A 503 3.50 2.35 3.29
CA ALA A 503 4.44 3.18 2.54
C ALA A 503 5.47 3.84 3.47
N ARG A 504 5.05 4.23 4.68
CA ARG A 504 5.91 4.84 5.70
C ARG A 504 5.33 4.73 7.11
N VAL A 505 6.16 4.30 8.06
CA VAL A 505 5.87 4.18 9.49
C VAL A 505 6.63 5.23 10.30
N LYS A 506 5.93 6.20 10.84
CA LYS A 506 6.37 7.17 11.85
C LYS A 506 5.65 6.83 13.15
N PRO A 507 6.34 6.43 14.23
CA PRO A 507 5.71 6.12 15.50
C PRO A 507 4.82 7.28 15.97
N ARG A 508 3.57 6.98 16.34
CA ARG A 508 2.53 7.95 16.80
C ARG A 508 2.04 8.96 15.75
N VAL A 509 2.46 8.81 14.49
CA VAL A 509 2.07 9.69 13.37
C VAL A 509 1.53 8.89 12.17
N THR A 510 1.93 7.62 12.03
CA THR A 510 1.48 6.78 10.92
C THR A 510 0.08 6.23 11.13
N PRO A 511 -0.76 6.29 10.08
CA PRO A 511 -2.14 5.82 10.13
C PRO A 511 -2.29 4.40 10.64
N HIS A 512 -3.32 4.19 11.47
CA HIS A 512 -3.76 2.84 11.77
C HIS A 512 -4.27 2.16 10.48
N ILE A 513 -3.52 1.20 9.94
CA ILE A 513 -4.01 0.34 8.85
C ILE A 513 -4.92 -0.74 9.43
N HIS A 514 -6.09 -0.94 8.82
CA HIS A 514 -7.06 -1.96 9.26
C HIS A 514 -7.29 -3.00 8.16
N SER A 515 -7.98 -4.11 8.44
CA SER A 515 -8.09 -5.21 7.48
C SER A 515 -8.72 -4.83 6.13
N GLN A 516 -9.66 -3.86 6.11
CA GLN A 516 -10.26 -3.34 4.88
C GLN A 516 -9.31 -2.46 4.05
N SER A 517 -8.14 -2.12 4.59
CA SER A 517 -7.10 -1.37 3.89
C SER A 517 -6.30 -2.21 2.89
N PHE A 518 -6.44 -3.53 2.97
CA PHE A 518 -5.74 -4.49 2.14
C PHE A 518 -6.69 -5.04 1.09
N TRP A 519 -7.63 -5.91 1.47
CA TRP A 519 -8.70 -6.38 0.59
C TRP A 519 -9.76 -7.17 1.36
N ASP A 520 -10.93 -7.32 0.75
CA ASP A 520 -11.94 -8.31 1.17
C ASP A 520 -11.59 -9.67 0.55
N GLU A 521 -11.29 -10.67 1.38
CA GLU A 521 -10.83 -11.98 0.90
C GLU A 521 -11.89 -12.73 0.07
N GLU A 522 -13.19 -12.50 0.30
CA GLU A 522 -14.25 -13.16 -0.48
C GLU A 522 -14.26 -12.65 -1.92
N VAL A 523 -14.12 -11.33 -2.10
CA VAL A 523 -14.00 -10.70 -3.42
C VAL A 523 -12.65 -11.03 -4.05
N PHE A 524 -11.55 -10.87 -3.29
CA PHE A 524 -10.18 -11.06 -3.73
C PHE A 524 -9.94 -12.46 -4.31
N TYR A 525 -10.13 -13.52 -3.51
CA TYR A 525 -9.83 -14.88 -3.96
C TYR A 525 -10.83 -15.38 -5.00
N THR A 526 -12.07 -14.88 -5.00
CA THR A 526 -13.02 -15.24 -6.07
C THR A 526 -12.60 -14.66 -7.41
N CYS A 527 -12.16 -13.41 -7.47
CA CYS A 527 -11.69 -12.78 -8.72
C CYS A 527 -10.37 -13.40 -9.18
N LEU A 528 -9.44 -13.65 -8.24
CA LEU A 528 -8.17 -14.32 -8.54
C LEU A 528 -8.39 -15.69 -9.19
N LEU A 529 -9.25 -16.54 -8.60
CA LEU A 529 -9.59 -17.88 -9.14
C LEU A 529 -10.31 -17.83 -10.49
N ARG A 530 -10.84 -16.68 -10.90
CA ARG A 530 -11.47 -16.47 -12.22
C ARG A 530 -10.49 -15.90 -13.27
N GLY A 531 -9.19 -15.86 -12.95
CA GLY A 531 -8.14 -15.39 -13.85
C GLY A 531 -8.11 -13.88 -14.06
N PHE A 532 -8.67 -13.10 -13.13
CA PHE A 532 -8.56 -11.65 -13.18
C PHE A 532 -7.12 -11.24 -12.82
N PRO A 533 -6.53 -10.24 -13.49
CA PRO A 533 -5.21 -9.73 -13.17
C PRO A 533 -5.22 -9.06 -11.78
N MET A 534 -4.11 -9.14 -11.07
CA MET A 534 -3.99 -8.72 -9.67
C MET A 534 -4.39 -7.26 -9.48
N GLY A 535 -4.03 -6.37 -10.41
CA GLY A 535 -4.41 -4.97 -10.32
C GLY A 535 -5.93 -4.76 -10.38
N GLU A 536 -6.65 -5.54 -11.19
CA GLU A 536 -8.11 -5.51 -11.25
C GLU A 536 -8.75 -6.12 -9.99
N VAL A 537 -8.17 -7.21 -9.47
CA VAL A 537 -8.61 -7.83 -8.21
C VAL A 537 -8.52 -6.83 -7.07
N LEU A 538 -7.39 -6.13 -6.93
CA LEU A 538 -7.18 -5.14 -5.87
C LEU A 538 -8.06 -3.90 -6.06
N LEU A 539 -8.21 -3.38 -7.29
CA LEU A 539 -9.11 -2.26 -7.57
C LEU A 539 -10.57 -2.58 -7.24
N ALA A 540 -11.02 -3.81 -7.53
CA ALA A 540 -12.36 -4.27 -7.17
C ALA A 540 -12.61 -4.34 -5.65
N ASN A 541 -11.54 -4.33 -4.84
CA ASN A 541 -11.59 -4.33 -3.39
C ASN A 541 -11.42 -2.93 -2.77
N GLN A 542 -11.12 -1.92 -3.57
CA GLN A 542 -10.70 -0.60 -3.08
C GLN A 542 -11.90 0.35 -2.93
N ILE A 543 -12.58 0.27 -1.77
CA ILE A 543 -13.73 1.14 -1.44
C ILE A 543 -13.34 2.54 -0.93
N HIS A 544 -12.06 2.76 -0.65
CA HIS A 544 -11.44 4.05 -0.34
C HIS A 544 -9.94 3.94 -0.67
N LEU A 545 -9.24 5.07 -0.84
CA LEU A 545 -7.77 5.04 -0.82
C LEU A 545 -7.31 4.86 0.62
N ASN A 546 -6.67 3.74 0.96
CA ASN A 546 -5.96 3.70 2.23
C ASN A 546 -4.63 4.42 2.08
N TRP A 547 -4.60 5.70 2.42
CA TRP A 547 -3.55 6.69 2.16
C TRP A 547 -2.10 6.20 2.15
N ILE A 548 -1.74 5.21 2.97
CA ILE A 548 -0.37 4.70 3.07
C ILE A 548 -0.23 3.20 2.71
N THR A 549 -1.25 2.49 2.21
CA THR A 549 -1.03 1.11 1.75
C THR A 549 -0.28 1.13 0.43
N SER A 550 0.96 0.66 0.43
CA SER A 550 1.67 0.28 -0.79
C SER A 550 1.31 -1.15 -1.17
N PHE A 551 0.87 -1.36 -2.42
CA PHE A 551 0.74 -2.69 -3.01
C PHE A 551 2.01 -3.05 -3.77
N VAL A 552 2.57 -4.22 -3.50
CA VAL A 552 3.82 -4.71 -4.08
C VAL A 552 3.58 -6.02 -4.81
N GLY A 553 4.09 -6.09 -6.03
CA GLY A 553 3.92 -7.22 -6.93
C GLY A 553 3.50 -6.76 -8.31
N ASP A 554 3.25 -7.73 -9.17
CA ASP A 554 2.95 -7.51 -10.58
C ASP A 554 1.44 -7.29 -10.80
N PRO A 555 1.00 -6.15 -11.36
CA PRO A 555 -0.42 -5.90 -11.63
C PRO A 555 -1.01 -6.84 -12.69
N LEU A 556 -0.17 -7.45 -13.54
CA LEU A 556 -0.58 -8.40 -14.58
C LEU A 556 -0.59 -9.85 -14.10
N TYR A 557 -0.08 -10.14 -12.89
CA TYR A 557 -0.16 -11.47 -12.30
C TYR A 557 -1.62 -11.94 -12.28
N ARG A 558 -1.88 -13.14 -12.79
CA ARG A 558 -3.17 -13.80 -12.74
C ARG A 558 -2.97 -15.25 -12.34
N LEU A 559 -3.92 -15.85 -11.65
CA LEU A 559 -3.89 -17.29 -11.48
C LEU A 559 -4.46 -17.94 -12.75
N PRO A 560 -3.78 -18.92 -13.37
CA PRO A 560 -4.28 -19.53 -14.60
C PRO A 560 -5.56 -20.31 -14.30
N MET A 561 -6.53 -20.24 -15.23
CA MET A 561 -7.76 -21.03 -15.13
C MET A 561 -7.54 -22.50 -15.43
N GLU A 562 -6.51 -22.80 -16.23
CA GLU A 562 -6.07 -24.15 -16.57
C GLU A 562 -4.59 -24.29 -16.21
N THR A 563 -4.27 -25.28 -15.40
CA THR A 563 -2.91 -25.50 -14.91
C THR A 563 -2.06 -26.21 -15.95
N GLN A 564 -0.94 -25.61 -16.32
CA GLN A 564 0.08 -26.25 -17.14
C GLN A 564 1.22 -26.77 -16.26
N HIS A 565 1.89 -27.83 -16.70
CA HIS A 565 3.17 -28.23 -16.11
C HIS A 565 4.31 -27.52 -16.83
N PRO A 566 5.31 -27.02 -16.10
CA PRO A 566 6.49 -26.44 -16.71
C PRO A 566 7.30 -27.52 -17.43
N PRO A 567 8.02 -27.17 -18.51
CA PRO A 567 9.06 -28.03 -19.04
C PRO A 567 10.16 -28.24 -17.98
N ALA A 568 10.90 -29.35 -18.09
CA ALA A 568 12.09 -29.53 -17.28
C ALA A 568 13.09 -28.39 -17.53
N LEU A 569 13.91 -28.08 -16.52
CA LEU A 569 15.01 -27.10 -16.59
C LEU A 569 16.17 -27.58 -17.49
N ALA A 570 15.87 -28.02 -18.71
CA ALA A 570 16.81 -28.56 -19.66
C ALA A 570 17.68 -27.46 -20.30
N GLY A 571 18.87 -27.86 -20.78
CA GLY A 571 19.77 -27.00 -21.55
C GLY A 571 20.64 -26.05 -20.73
N LEU A 572 20.62 -26.18 -19.39
CA LEU A 572 21.53 -25.45 -18.50
C LEU A 572 22.89 -26.14 -18.45
N ALA A 573 23.97 -25.35 -18.48
CA ALA A 573 25.35 -25.81 -18.36
C ALA A 573 26.15 -24.86 -17.48
N TRP A 574 27.18 -25.35 -16.78
CA TRP A 574 27.98 -24.53 -15.84
C TRP A 574 28.62 -23.33 -16.54
N ASP A 575 29.35 -23.59 -17.62
CA ASP A 575 30.10 -22.62 -18.42
C ASP A 575 29.21 -21.55 -19.09
N LYS A 576 27.94 -21.88 -19.34
CA LYS A 576 26.97 -20.97 -19.95
C LYS A 576 26.16 -20.18 -18.93
N ASN A 577 25.69 -20.85 -17.88
CA ASN A 577 24.64 -20.32 -17.00
C ASN A 577 25.15 -19.90 -15.62
N VAL A 578 26.32 -20.36 -15.19
CA VAL A 578 26.89 -20.03 -13.89
C VAL A 578 27.91 -18.91 -14.06
N ARG A 579 27.69 -17.79 -13.37
CA ARG A 579 28.65 -16.68 -13.30
C ARG A 579 29.21 -16.60 -11.90
N VAL A 580 30.53 -16.61 -11.81
CA VAL A 580 31.26 -16.47 -10.55
C VAL A 580 32.02 -15.15 -10.57
N THR A 581 31.75 -14.28 -9.60
CA THR A 581 32.37 -12.95 -9.51
C THR A 581 32.95 -12.74 -8.12
N PRO A 582 34.16 -12.19 -7.97
CA PRO A 582 34.68 -11.81 -6.67
C PRO A 582 33.75 -10.81 -5.98
N GLY A 583 33.49 -11.02 -4.69
CA GLY A 583 32.59 -10.19 -3.90
C GLY A 583 33.11 -9.94 -2.49
N ARG A 584 32.46 -9.01 -1.79
CA ARG A 584 32.68 -8.78 -0.37
C ARG A 584 31.34 -8.74 0.35
N ASP A 585 31.19 -9.61 1.34
CA ASP A 585 30.10 -9.58 2.29
C ASP A 585 30.53 -8.80 3.54
N PRO A 586 29.69 -7.91 4.11
CA PRO A 586 30.04 -7.14 5.30
C PRO A 586 30.38 -8.00 6.52
N ALA A 587 29.73 -9.16 6.68
CA ALA A 587 29.90 -10.06 7.82
C ALA A 587 30.94 -11.17 7.56
N LYS A 588 31.00 -11.69 6.33
CA LYS A 588 31.82 -12.84 5.94
C LYS A 588 33.12 -12.47 5.21
N GLY A 589 33.34 -11.19 4.93
CA GLY A 589 34.58 -10.72 4.31
C GLY A 589 34.64 -10.97 2.79
N LYS A 590 35.82 -11.32 2.27
CA LYS A 590 36.03 -11.55 0.83
C LYS A 590 35.56 -12.95 0.44
N GLY A 591 35.06 -13.11 -0.78
CA GLY A 591 34.61 -14.39 -1.30
C GLY A 591 34.18 -14.30 -2.76
N TRP A 592 33.29 -15.20 -3.15
CA TRP A 592 32.73 -15.29 -4.50
C TRP A 592 31.21 -15.21 -4.44
N LEU A 593 30.63 -14.39 -5.31
CA LEU A 593 29.22 -14.41 -5.64
C LEU A 593 29.02 -15.37 -6.80
N VAL A 594 28.20 -16.39 -6.58
CA VAL A 594 27.83 -17.41 -7.57
C VAL A 594 26.37 -17.20 -7.91
N ILE A 595 26.08 -16.84 -9.16
CA ILE A 595 24.73 -16.63 -9.68
C ILE A 595 24.48 -17.59 -10.84
N VAL A 596 23.25 -18.10 -10.94
CA VAL A 596 22.85 -19.00 -12.01
C VAL A 596 21.73 -18.33 -12.82
N ASP A 597 21.97 -18.01 -14.09
CA ASP A 597 20.91 -17.48 -14.96
C ASP A 597 20.12 -18.65 -15.59
N LEU A 598 18.83 -18.78 -15.23
CA LEU A 598 17.95 -19.82 -15.76
C LEU A 598 17.46 -19.53 -17.19
N GLU A 599 17.88 -18.41 -17.79
CA GLU A 599 17.46 -17.96 -19.13
C GLU A 599 15.94 -17.75 -19.23
N THR A 600 15.36 -17.19 -18.16
CA THR A 600 13.92 -16.92 -18.09
C THR A 600 13.47 -15.94 -19.18
N SER A 601 12.28 -16.19 -19.73
CA SER A 601 11.65 -15.33 -20.73
C SER A 601 10.13 -15.29 -20.53
N ALA A 602 9.46 -14.34 -21.19
CA ALA A 602 7.99 -14.26 -21.19
C ALA A 602 7.32 -15.57 -21.65
N SER A 603 7.89 -16.21 -22.67
CA SER A 603 7.37 -17.45 -23.26
C SER A 603 7.85 -18.73 -22.57
N ASP A 604 8.81 -18.65 -21.67
CA ASP A 604 9.32 -19.79 -20.91
C ASP A 604 9.84 -19.29 -19.56
N PRO A 605 8.93 -18.90 -18.65
CA PRO A 605 9.32 -18.37 -17.36
C PRO A 605 9.89 -19.51 -16.50
N ARG A 606 11.07 -19.31 -15.94
CA ARG A 606 11.80 -20.32 -15.15
C ARG A 606 12.21 -19.74 -13.81
N VAL A 607 12.00 -20.52 -12.75
CA VAL A 607 12.43 -20.18 -11.39
C VAL A 607 12.87 -21.44 -10.66
N ALA A 608 13.86 -21.33 -9.77
CA ALA A 608 14.35 -22.43 -8.95
C ALA A 608 14.85 -21.93 -7.59
N GLN A 609 14.84 -22.84 -6.61
CA GLN A 609 15.73 -22.76 -5.44
C GLN A 609 17.12 -23.24 -5.84
N MET A 610 18.14 -22.82 -5.09
CA MET A 610 19.52 -23.24 -5.35
C MET A 610 20.21 -23.73 -4.09
N ARG A 611 21.02 -24.78 -4.25
CA ARG A 611 21.99 -25.23 -3.26
C ARG A 611 23.35 -25.41 -3.94
N LEU A 612 24.40 -24.90 -3.32
CA LEU A 612 25.77 -24.99 -3.79
C LEU A 612 26.64 -25.68 -2.73
N GLY A 613 27.41 -26.68 -3.14
CA GLY A 613 28.37 -27.36 -2.26
C GLY A 613 29.46 -28.09 -3.05
N PRO A 614 30.56 -28.50 -2.40
CA PRO A 614 31.61 -29.32 -3.03
C PRO A 614 31.11 -30.73 -3.37
N VAL A 615 31.62 -31.32 -4.45
CA VAL A 615 31.28 -32.69 -4.91
C VAL A 615 31.94 -33.77 -4.05
N TYR A 616 33.10 -33.48 -3.47
CA TYR A 616 33.88 -34.41 -2.65
C TYR A 616 34.17 -33.80 -1.29
N GLY A 617 33.47 -34.26 -0.26
CA GLY A 617 33.80 -33.99 1.13
C GLY A 617 33.26 -35.11 2.00
N ASP A 618 34.09 -35.64 2.90
CA ASP A 618 33.68 -36.61 3.90
C ASP A 618 32.48 -36.03 4.66
N ALA A 619 31.43 -36.83 4.86
CA ALA A 619 30.06 -36.38 5.16
C ALA A 619 29.86 -35.61 6.49
N GLN A 620 30.92 -35.21 7.18
CA GLN A 620 30.88 -34.59 8.50
C GLN A 620 31.23 -33.09 8.53
N THR A 621 31.72 -32.46 7.46
CA THR A 621 32.07 -31.01 7.45
C THR A 621 31.84 -30.26 6.13
N VAL A 622 30.90 -30.72 5.29
CA VAL A 622 30.59 -30.00 4.03
C VAL A 622 29.73 -28.77 4.31
N THR A 623 30.26 -27.57 4.03
CA THR A 623 29.48 -26.33 4.10
C THR A 623 28.69 -26.15 2.80
N GLU A 624 27.37 -26.30 2.88
CA GLU A 624 26.46 -25.99 1.77
C GLU A 624 25.93 -24.56 1.88
N PHE A 625 25.73 -23.91 0.74
CA PHE A 625 25.18 -22.55 0.63
C PHE A 625 23.85 -22.61 -0.11
N GLY A 626 22.78 -22.15 0.53
CA GLY A 626 21.43 -22.21 -0.01
C GLY A 626 20.86 -20.85 -0.39
N PHE A 627 20.07 -20.83 -1.45
CA PHE A 627 19.14 -19.77 -1.81
C PHE A 627 17.73 -20.36 -1.81
N GLU A 628 16.98 -20.07 -0.74
CA GLU A 628 15.76 -20.82 -0.39
C GLU A 628 14.50 -20.37 -1.14
N ARG A 629 14.51 -19.16 -1.71
CA ARG A 629 13.37 -18.62 -2.45
C ARG A 629 13.47 -18.97 -3.94
N PHE A 630 12.33 -19.02 -4.62
CA PHE A 630 12.31 -19.27 -6.06
C PHE A 630 12.67 -17.99 -6.83
N SER A 631 13.74 -18.07 -7.63
CA SER A 631 14.25 -16.97 -8.45
C SER A 631 14.64 -17.49 -9.84
N SER A 632 14.56 -16.62 -10.85
CA SER A 632 15.13 -16.89 -12.18
C SER A 632 16.65 -16.79 -12.20
N ARG A 633 17.22 -16.16 -11.17
CA ARG A 633 18.64 -15.88 -11.01
C ARG A 633 19.08 -16.12 -9.56
N PRO A 634 18.90 -17.34 -9.01
CA PRO A 634 19.31 -17.62 -7.65
C PRO A 634 20.82 -17.41 -7.51
N PHE A 635 21.23 -16.87 -6.37
CA PHE A 635 22.64 -16.57 -6.11
C PHE A 635 23.03 -16.83 -4.65
N VAL A 636 24.30 -17.14 -4.41
CA VAL A 636 24.87 -17.31 -3.07
C VAL A 636 26.22 -16.64 -2.97
N PHE A 637 26.58 -16.24 -1.75
CA PHE A 637 27.93 -15.80 -1.41
C PHE A 637 28.70 -16.95 -0.74
N VAL A 638 29.85 -17.31 -1.31
CA VAL A 638 30.78 -18.30 -0.79
C VAL A 638 32.01 -17.60 -0.22
N PRO A 639 32.26 -17.67 1.10
CA PRO A 639 33.42 -17.05 1.72
C PRO A 639 34.75 -17.60 1.19
N ARG A 640 35.81 -16.79 1.24
CA ARG A 640 37.13 -17.18 0.71
C ARG A 640 37.66 -18.45 1.34
N GLU A 641 37.50 -18.57 2.65
CA GLU A 641 37.94 -19.69 3.48
C GLU A 641 37.23 -21.02 3.17
N ALA A 642 36.07 -20.98 2.50
CA ALA A 642 35.29 -22.16 2.16
C ALA A 642 35.69 -22.79 0.81
N VAL A 643 36.62 -22.19 0.06
CA VAL A 643 37.00 -22.66 -1.28
C VAL A 643 38.46 -23.08 -1.33
N HIS A 644 38.70 -24.34 -1.68
CA HIS A 644 40.03 -24.87 -1.97
C HIS A 644 40.27 -24.97 -3.49
N ASP A 645 41.55 -24.86 -3.87
CA ASP A 645 41.97 -24.70 -5.27
C ASP A 645 41.67 -25.91 -6.18
N THR A 646 41.36 -27.07 -5.59
CA THR A 646 41.06 -28.33 -6.30
C THR A 646 39.59 -28.72 -6.26
N ASP A 647 38.72 -27.92 -5.62
CA ASP A 647 37.34 -28.31 -5.37
C ASP A 647 36.52 -28.26 -6.65
N LEU A 648 35.89 -29.39 -6.99
CA LEU A 648 34.76 -29.42 -7.90
C LEU A 648 33.51 -29.06 -7.12
N TRP A 649 32.78 -28.06 -7.60
CA TRP A 649 31.55 -27.58 -6.97
C TRP A 649 30.33 -28.05 -7.75
N ARG A 650 29.23 -28.31 -7.04
CA ARG A 650 27.93 -28.68 -7.60
C ARG A 650 26.88 -27.65 -7.19
N VAL A 651 26.22 -27.12 -8.20
CA VAL A 651 24.95 -26.40 -8.07
C VAL A 651 23.83 -27.42 -8.25
N GLU A 652 22.91 -27.49 -7.29
CA GLU A 652 21.63 -28.18 -7.39
C GLU A 652 20.51 -27.13 -7.47
N LEU A 653 19.71 -27.20 -8.54
CA LEU A 653 18.55 -26.34 -8.78
C LEU A 653 17.29 -27.18 -8.63
N MET A 654 16.30 -26.69 -7.89
CA MET A 654 15.00 -27.34 -7.73
C MET A 654 13.87 -26.40 -8.13
N ASP A 655 13.03 -26.83 -9.08
CA ASP A 655 11.86 -26.05 -9.51
C ASP A 655 10.67 -26.19 -8.52
N PRO A 656 9.61 -25.36 -8.64
CA PRO A 656 8.42 -25.44 -7.79
C PRO A 656 7.62 -26.76 -7.86
N PHE A 657 7.95 -27.68 -8.77
CA PHE A 657 7.34 -29.00 -8.92
C PHE A 657 8.30 -30.14 -8.48
N GLY A 658 9.46 -29.79 -7.92
CA GLY A 658 10.44 -30.74 -7.41
C GLY A 658 11.39 -31.33 -8.45
N GLN A 659 11.40 -30.81 -9.67
CA GLN A 659 12.35 -31.26 -10.69
C GLN A 659 13.75 -30.70 -10.37
N VAL A 660 14.76 -31.56 -10.45
CA VAL A 660 16.13 -31.22 -10.04
C VAL A 660 17.08 -31.25 -11.22
N VAL A 661 17.92 -30.21 -11.33
CA VAL A 661 19.04 -30.15 -12.26
C VAL A 661 20.33 -29.89 -11.49
N ARG A 662 21.41 -30.55 -11.91
CA ARG A 662 22.73 -30.43 -11.29
C ARG A 662 23.74 -29.95 -12.31
N LEU A 663 24.49 -28.92 -11.95
CA LEU A 663 25.58 -28.35 -12.74
C LEU A 663 26.86 -28.48 -11.91
N GLU A 664 27.98 -28.84 -12.55
CA GLU A 664 29.27 -28.99 -11.87
C GLU A 664 30.35 -28.17 -12.56
N GLY A 665 31.24 -27.57 -11.78
CA GLY A 665 32.36 -26.77 -12.28
C GLY A 665 33.21 -26.16 -11.18
N GLN A 666 34.10 -25.25 -11.54
CA GLN A 666 35.04 -24.59 -10.64
C GLN A 666 34.63 -23.15 -10.36
N LEU A 667 34.92 -22.67 -9.13
CA LEU A 667 34.66 -21.29 -8.72
C LEU A 667 35.78 -20.30 -9.10
N ARG A 668 36.88 -20.78 -9.69
CA ARG A 668 38.04 -19.97 -10.09
C ARG A 668 38.30 -20.04 -11.58
#